data_AF-A0AAE0T785-F1
#
_entry.id   AF-A0AAE0T785-F1
#
_cell.length_a   1.000
_cell.length_b   1.000
_cell.length_c   1.000
_cell.angle_alpha   90.00
_cell.angle_beta   90.00
_cell.angle_gamma   90.00
#
_symmetry.space_group_name_H-M   'P 1'
#
loop_
_entity.id
_entity.type
_entity.pdbx_description
1 polymer ?
#
loop_
_entity_poly.entity_id
_entity_poly.type
_entity_poly.pdbx_seq_one_letter_code
_entity_poly.pdbx_strand_id
1 'polypeptide(L)'
;MLSTKAFLKQESEASIQSYLNDASGIAGGYSDGVFKPKSYRNVCQILKWASDEGIHITISGGGTGNTGARVPFGGKVIATDELNKIISVTQVSLNEARAVVQCGVTLQQLQHHLKATHFFFPPNPTETLCFIGGMVVNNSSGSRSFKYGSVRKYITKLKIALPSGDMLNCERGTLFPDKQGYFNFFTLNQTKVRLRAPSYAMPQTSKHVAGYFSEPQMDLIDLFIGSEGTLGVILEVELRLLKKPKSIRGLLIYFENEHESLNFVESIKSHPQVISLEFFDKRSLAFIAAHSNQLFTIVAGAAILVEFMDWKEDTAQLVNDMLNAYHIVETKFAESDSENEVFRVFRHALPAALSEWFSKSKQRKISTDMCVPNPHFKELFHFYKSICEQEDLEYVLFGHIGNSHLHLNILPRNNEERRRALICYDTFINKVLLLKGTISAEHGVGRIKIPYFNLMFSRETLAEMALHWRASVKKFDATKKITDEKMQIVMESLRLSPSSFGLQGWSFLIIENLALREKLKPFTNDQMQTTTSSAIVVLCRKASISDADVDRHVANISQKRQVTLDSLSEYSKRVKQYINAATPEKLNFWLSKQLYIALGVLMTCCALEKIDCCPMEGFSPKDYDEILGLKERGLASVVLCAIGYRNTEDTYSKLSKVRFDSNDVIIRL
;
A
#
# COMPACT_ATOMS: atom_id res chain seq x y z
N MET A 1 -31.45 -26.72 8.61
CA MET A 1 -30.17 -26.01 8.86
C MET A 1 -29.40 -26.76 9.94
N LEU A 2 -28.64 -27.80 9.59
CA LEU A 2 -27.57 -28.29 10.46
C LEU A 2 -26.57 -27.15 10.60
N SER A 3 -26.27 -26.73 11.83
CA SER A 3 -25.51 -25.50 12.09
C SER A 3 -24.19 -25.52 11.31
N THR A 4 -23.93 -24.47 10.54
CA THR A 4 -22.70 -24.22 9.77
C THR A 4 -21.43 -24.35 10.63
N LYS A 5 -21.57 -24.32 11.96
CA LYS A 5 -20.50 -24.45 12.95
C LYS A 5 -19.89 -25.85 13.06
N ALA A 6 -20.61 -26.93 12.73
CA ALA A 6 -20.12 -28.30 13.01
C ALA A 6 -18.97 -28.77 12.10
N PHE A 7 -18.77 -28.15 10.93
CA PHE A 7 -17.72 -28.52 9.95
C PHE A 7 -16.46 -27.64 10.03
N LEU A 8 -16.53 -26.50 10.72
CA LEU A 8 -15.44 -25.55 10.83
C LEU A 8 -14.62 -25.87 12.08
N LYS A 9 -13.76 -26.89 12.00
CA LYS A 9 -12.86 -27.24 13.10
C LYS A 9 -11.87 -26.08 13.30
N GLN A 10 -12.10 -25.28 14.34
CA GLN A 10 -11.18 -24.27 14.80
C GLN A 10 -10.10 -24.94 15.65
N GLU A 11 -8.84 -24.56 15.44
CA GLU A 11 -7.71 -25.13 16.17
C GLU A 11 -7.60 -24.56 17.60
N SER A 12 -6.85 -25.25 18.47
CA SER A 12 -6.68 -24.88 19.89
C SER A 12 -5.99 -23.52 20.06
N GLU A 13 -6.11 -22.91 21.25
CA GLU A 13 -5.47 -21.63 21.56
C GLU A 13 -3.93 -21.65 21.36
N ALA A 14 -3.29 -22.78 21.65
CA ALA A 14 -1.86 -22.99 21.40
C ALA A 14 -1.49 -22.92 19.90
N SER A 15 -2.41 -23.31 19.00
CA SER A 15 -2.18 -23.25 17.55
C SER A 15 -2.21 -21.82 17.00
N ILE A 16 -2.85 -20.87 17.71
CA ILE A 16 -3.03 -19.50 17.25
C ILE A 16 -1.71 -18.74 17.35
N GLN A 17 -0.89 -19.03 18.35
CA GLN A 17 0.34 -18.30 18.66
C GLN A 17 1.34 -18.23 17.49
N SER A 18 1.46 -19.29 16.69
CA SER A 18 2.34 -19.31 15.51
C SER A 18 1.86 -18.42 14.36
N TYR A 19 0.64 -17.89 14.45
CA TYR A 19 0.04 -16.99 13.47
C TYR A 19 0.02 -15.52 13.90
N LEU A 20 0.39 -15.22 15.15
CA LEU A 20 0.36 -13.86 15.70
C LEU A 20 1.64 -13.06 15.45
N ASN A 21 2.66 -13.68 14.86
CA ASN A 21 3.96 -13.06 14.55
C ASN A 21 4.45 -13.49 13.16
N ASP A 22 5.35 -12.70 12.57
CA ASP A 22 6.06 -13.00 11.34
C ASP A 22 7.47 -12.35 11.35
N ALA A 23 8.22 -12.50 10.26
CA ALA A 23 9.56 -11.95 10.12
C ALA A 23 9.65 -10.41 10.20
N SER A 24 8.53 -9.69 10.13
CA SER A 24 8.51 -8.23 10.28
C SER A 24 8.75 -7.76 11.72
N GLY A 25 8.53 -8.63 12.71
CA GLY A 25 8.60 -8.28 14.13
C GLY A 25 7.49 -7.32 14.59
N ILE A 26 6.39 -7.20 13.82
CA ILE A 26 5.20 -6.49 14.28
C ILE A 26 4.64 -7.17 15.53
N ALA A 27 4.33 -6.39 16.57
CA ALA A 27 3.89 -6.89 17.86
C ALA A 27 2.39 -6.67 18.07
N GLY A 28 1.80 -7.44 18.98
CA GLY A 28 0.40 -7.26 19.40
C GLY A 28 -0.64 -7.89 18.46
N GLY A 29 -0.24 -8.85 17.63
CA GLY A 29 -1.18 -9.63 16.83
C GLY A 29 -2.14 -10.44 17.71
N TYR A 30 -3.40 -10.52 17.31
CA TYR A 30 -4.43 -11.31 18.00
C TYR A 30 -5.49 -11.79 17.00
N SER A 31 -6.14 -12.92 17.31
CA SER A 31 -7.16 -13.56 16.48
C SER A 31 -8.14 -14.35 17.32
N ASP A 32 -9.40 -14.37 16.90
CA ASP A 32 -10.48 -15.14 17.49
C ASP A 32 -10.42 -16.63 17.08
N GLY A 33 -9.50 -17.01 16.20
CA GLY A 33 -9.34 -18.40 15.74
C GLY A 33 -8.51 -18.59 14.48
N VAL A 34 -8.11 -19.84 14.23
CA VAL A 34 -7.41 -20.25 13.01
C VAL A 34 -8.10 -21.46 12.40
N PHE A 35 -8.27 -21.45 11.08
CA PHE A 35 -8.70 -22.58 10.26
C PHE A 35 -7.52 -23.12 9.44
N LYS A 36 -7.38 -24.45 9.40
CA LYS A 36 -6.38 -25.16 8.58
C LYS A 36 -7.07 -26.05 7.52
N PRO A 37 -7.69 -25.46 6.49
CA PRO A 37 -8.44 -26.22 5.49
C PRO A 37 -7.53 -27.16 4.68
N LYS A 38 -7.97 -28.41 4.51
CA LYS A 38 -7.27 -29.43 3.71
C LYS A 38 -7.78 -29.55 2.27
N SER A 39 -8.79 -28.77 1.92
CA SER A 39 -9.42 -28.78 0.60
C SER A 39 -9.86 -27.38 0.16
N TYR A 40 -9.89 -27.15 -1.15
CA TYR A 40 -10.38 -25.91 -1.75
C TYR A 40 -11.82 -25.60 -1.33
N ARG A 41 -12.67 -26.64 -1.24
CA ARG A 41 -14.06 -26.51 -0.80
C ARG A 41 -14.16 -25.96 0.62
N ASN A 42 -13.29 -26.38 1.54
CA ASN A 42 -13.31 -25.84 2.91
C ASN A 42 -12.92 -24.37 2.94
N VAL A 43 -11.94 -23.94 2.14
CA VAL A 43 -11.58 -22.51 2.01
C VAL A 43 -12.80 -21.70 1.55
N CYS A 44 -13.47 -22.13 0.48
CA CYS A 44 -14.68 -21.49 -0.03
C CYS A 44 -15.80 -21.40 1.02
N GLN A 45 -16.03 -22.48 1.77
CA GLN A 45 -17.05 -22.51 2.82
C GLN A 45 -16.72 -21.54 3.98
N ILE A 46 -15.45 -21.46 4.39
CA ILE A 46 -15.00 -20.52 5.42
C ILE A 46 -15.18 -19.08 4.94
N LEU A 47 -14.75 -18.75 3.72
CA LEU A 47 -14.87 -17.40 3.17
C LEU A 47 -16.34 -16.97 3.06
N LYS A 48 -17.20 -17.85 2.53
CA LYS A 48 -18.64 -17.58 2.45
C LYS A 48 -19.24 -17.32 3.83
N TRP A 49 -18.98 -18.21 4.79
CA TRP A 49 -19.47 -18.06 6.15
C TRP A 49 -18.98 -16.73 6.78
N ALA A 50 -17.69 -16.41 6.64
CA ALA A 50 -17.14 -15.18 7.18
C ALA A 50 -17.76 -13.93 6.52
N SER A 51 -18.01 -13.98 5.21
CA SER A 51 -18.70 -12.90 4.49
C SER A 51 -20.16 -12.73 4.94
N ASP A 52 -20.88 -13.83 5.14
CA ASP A 52 -22.28 -13.83 5.59
C ASP A 52 -22.40 -13.28 7.03
N GLU A 53 -21.42 -13.57 7.90
CA GLU A 53 -21.37 -13.13 9.31
C GLU A 53 -20.64 -11.79 9.54
N GLY A 54 -20.05 -11.19 8.49
CA GLY A 54 -19.25 -9.97 8.62
C GLY A 54 -17.94 -10.12 9.42
N ILE A 55 -17.36 -11.32 9.42
CA ILE A 55 -16.11 -11.65 10.13
C ILE A 55 -14.91 -11.34 9.24
N HIS A 56 -13.95 -10.60 9.80
CA HIS A 56 -12.68 -10.33 9.12
C HIS A 56 -11.82 -11.60 9.04
N ILE A 57 -11.22 -11.83 7.87
CA ILE A 57 -10.31 -12.95 7.63
C ILE A 57 -8.92 -12.41 7.30
N THR A 58 -7.91 -12.94 7.99
CA THR A 58 -6.50 -12.79 7.61
C THR A 58 -6.03 -14.09 6.97
N ILE A 59 -5.44 -14.00 5.77
CA ILE A 59 -4.87 -15.17 5.09
C ILE A 59 -3.41 -15.29 5.53
N SER A 60 -3.00 -16.49 5.92
CA SER A 60 -1.66 -16.74 6.41
C SER A 60 -0.96 -17.86 5.64
N GLY A 61 0.21 -17.53 5.10
CA GLY A 61 1.18 -18.48 4.51
C GLY A 61 2.39 -18.73 5.41
N GLY A 62 3.59 -18.88 4.84
CA GLY A 62 4.77 -19.43 5.53
C GLY A 62 5.47 -18.60 6.62
N GLY A 63 5.11 -17.34 6.89
CA GLY A 63 5.69 -16.62 8.07
C GLY A 63 6.79 -15.63 7.77
N THR A 64 7.16 -15.54 6.50
CA THR A 64 8.45 -15.01 6.08
C THR A 64 8.38 -13.58 5.55
N GLY A 65 7.20 -12.96 5.58
CA GLY A 65 6.98 -11.59 5.11
C GLY A 65 7.52 -10.55 6.10
N ASN A 66 8.01 -9.43 5.57
CA ASN A 66 8.64 -8.35 6.34
C ASN A 66 7.71 -7.15 6.60
N THR A 67 6.40 -7.29 6.37
CA THR A 67 5.44 -6.17 6.39
C THR A 67 4.23 -6.41 7.30
N GLY A 68 4.16 -7.54 8.01
CA GLY A 68 3.05 -7.85 8.92
C GLY A 68 1.76 -8.26 8.20
N ALA A 69 1.80 -8.52 6.89
CA ALA A 69 0.61 -8.79 6.06
C ALA A 69 -0.20 -10.00 6.56
N ARG A 70 0.49 -11.06 7.00
CA ARG A 70 -0.15 -12.30 7.50
C ARG A 70 -0.56 -12.25 8.97
N VAL A 71 -0.21 -11.19 9.71
CA VAL A 71 -0.48 -11.10 11.15
C VAL A 71 -1.90 -10.55 11.37
N PRO A 72 -2.76 -11.27 12.11
CA PRO A 72 -4.12 -10.83 12.39
C PRO A 72 -4.15 -9.78 13.51
N PHE A 73 -5.09 -8.85 13.42
CA PHE A 73 -5.44 -7.87 14.46
C PHE A 73 -6.96 -7.90 14.63
N GLY A 74 -7.46 -9.06 15.06
CA GLY A 74 -8.88 -9.39 15.15
C GLY A 74 -9.38 -10.30 14.02
N GLY A 75 -10.62 -10.77 14.16
CA GLY A 75 -11.23 -11.70 13.22
C GLY A 75 -10.62 -13.10 13.32
N LYS A 76 -10.60 -13.84 12.21
CA LYS A 76 -10.05 -15.21 12.15
C LYS A 76 -8.98 -15.35 11.07
N VAL A 77 -8.20 -16.41 11.15
CA VAL A 77 -7.14 -16.73 10.20
C VAL A 77 -7.53 -17.92 9.33
N ILE A 78 -7.24 -17.85 8.03
CA ILE A 78 -7.16 -19.02 7.15
C ILE A 78 -5.69 -19.30 6.89
N ALA A 79 -5.22 -20.44 7.38
CA ALA A 79 -3.85 -20.89 7.25
C ALA A 79 -3.74 -21.89 6.08
N THR A 80 -2.85 -21.62 5.12
CA THR A 80 -2.77 -22.40 3.86
C THR A 80 -1.79 -23.58 3.92
N ASP A 81 -1.24 -23.87 5.10
CA ASP A 81 -0.19 -24.88 5.34
C ASP A 81 -0.54 -26.29 4.81
N GLU A 82 -1.82 -26.67 4.90
CA GLU A 82 -2.29 -28.01 4.51
C GLU A 82 -2.60 -28.15 3.00
N LEU A 83 -2.52 -27.05 2.23
CA LEU A 83 -2.66 -27.04 0.78
C LEU A 83 -1.26 -27.08 0.13
N ASN A 84 -0.53 -28.18 0.31
CA ASN A 84 0.91 -28.25 0.04
C ASN A 84 1.33 -29.33 -0.97
N LYS A 85 0.44 -29.73 -1.89
CA LYS A 85 0.75 -30.73 -2.92
C LYS A 85 1.35 -30.11 -4.18
N ILE A 86 2.41 -30.73 -4.70
CA ILE A 86 2.84 -30.57 -6.10
C ILE A 86 1.96 -31.51 -6.93
N ILE A 87 1.14 -30.95 -7.83
CA ILE A 87 0.12 -31.70 -8.57
C ILE A 87 0.72 -32.33 -9.83
N SER A 88 1.48 -31.55 -10.59
CA SER A 88 2.15 -32.04 -11.81
C SER A 88 3.35 -31.18 -12.18
N VAL A 89 4.28 -31.79 -12.91
CA VAL A 89 5.33 -31.10 -13.66
C VAL A 89 5.33 -31.68 -15.07
N THR A 90 5.03 -30.84 -16.06
CA THR A 90 4.88 -31.24 -17.46
C THR A 90 5.79 -30.42 -18.33
N GLN A 91 6.66 -31.07 -19.10
CA GLN A 91 7.47 -30.40 -20.11
C GLN A 91 6.59 -29.95 -21.27
N VAL A 92 6.68 -28.67 -21.65
CA VAL A 92 5.90 -28.08 -22.75
C VAL A 92 6.77 -27.90 -24.00
N SER A 93 8.07 -27.68 -23.83
CA SER A 93 9.04 -27.61 -24.93
C SER A 93 10.44 -28.01 -24.46
N LEU A 94 11.44 -27.95 -25.34
CA LEU A 94 12.85 -28.19 -24.98
C LEU A 94 13.39 -27.22 -23.92
N ASN A 95 12.83 -26.01 -23.83
CA ASN A 95 13.33 -24.94 -22.97
C ASN A 95 12.34 -24.50 -21.88
N GLU A 96 11.17 -25.14 -21.81
CA GLU A 96 10.11 -24.75 -20.89
C GLU A 96 9.30 -25.94 -20.36
N ALA A 97 8.95 -25.87 -19.09
CA ALA A 97 7.99 -26.77 -18.44
C ALA A 97 6.96 -25.98 -17.63
N ARG A 98 5.90 -26.66 -17.20
CA ARG A 98 4.84 -26.14 -16.33
C ARG A 98 4.80 -26.96 -15.06
N ALA A 99 4.66 -26.30 -13.92
CA ALA A 99 4.38 -26.97 -12.66
C ALA A 99 3.06 -26.47 -12.07
N VAL A 100 2.14 -27.38 -11.77
CA VAL A 100 0.90 -27.05 -11.05
C VAL A 100 1.11 -27.40 -9.59
N VAL A 101 0.98 -26.43 -8.69
CA VAL A 101 1.22 -26.58 -7.26
C VAL A 101 0.11 -25.93 -6.44
N GLN A 102 -0.16 -26.49 -5.27
CA GLN A 102 -1.01 -25.83 -4.28
C GLN A 102 -0.26 -24.68 -3.59
N CYS A 103 -1.01 -23.72 -3.07
CA CYS A 103 -0.46 -22.47 -2.56
C CYS A 103 0.47 -22.61 -1.34
N GLY A 104 0.33 -23.67 -0.54
CA GLY A 104 1.15 -23.98 0.64
C GLY A 104 2.42 -24.76 0.35
N VAL A 105 2.74 -25.10 -0.92
CA VAL A 105 4.04 -25.67 -1.28
C VAL A 105 5.13 -24.66 -0.96
N THR A 106 6.20 -25.07 -0.29
CA THR A 106 7.37 -24.21 -0.06
C THR A 106 8.25 -24.13 -1.31
N LEU A 107 8.97 -23.01 -1.48
CA LEU A 107 9.97 -22.89 -2.54
C LEU A 107 11.03 -24.00 -2.44
N GLN A 108 11.46 -24.36 -1.23
CA GLN A 108 12.40 -25.45 -0.98
C GLN A 108 11.87 -26.80 -1.50
N GLN A 109 10.62 -27.15 -1.22
CA GLN A 109 10.00 -28.38 -1.72
C GLN A 109 9.93 -28.40 -3.25
N LEU A 110 9.53 -27.28 -3.87
CA LEU A 110 9.50 -27.15 -5.32
C LEU A 110 10.91 -27.31 -5.93
N GLN A 111 11.90 -26.61 -5.39
CA GLN A 111 13.29 -26.70 -5.84
C GLN A 111 13.83 -28.13 -5.70
N HIS A 112 13.57 -28.80 -4.58
CA HIS A 112 13.95 -30.19 -4.36
C HIS A 112 13.33 -31.11 -5.41
N HIS A 113 12.02 -30.98 -5.65
CA HIS A 113 11.31 -31.78 -6.66
C HIS A 113 11.88 -31.56 -8.08
N LEU A 114 12.27 -30.32 -8.41
CA LEU A 114 12.85 -29.98 -9.71
C LEU A 114 14.33 -30.39 -9.86
N LYS A 115 15.03 -30.85 -8.81
CA LYS A 115 16.44 -31.28 -8.90
C LYS A 115 16.65 -32.37 -9.95
N ALA A 116 15.72 -33.34 -10.02
CA ALA A 116 15.76 -34.46 -10.96
C ALA A 116 15.44 -34.06 -12.42
N THR A 117 15.05 -32.82 -12.67
CA THR A 117 14.70 -32.30 -14.01
C THR A 117 15.78 -31.36 -14.54
N HIS A 118 15.73 -31.02 -15.83
CA HIS A 118 16.54 -29.95 -16.41
C HIS A 118 15.90 -28.56 -16.31
N PHE A 119 14.82 -28.41 -15.53
CA PHE A 119 14.08 -27.15 -15.39
C PHE A 119 14.22 -26.57 -13.98
N PHE A 120 14.07 -25.24 -13.86
CA PHE A 120 14.04 -24.54 -12.58
C PHE A 120 12.98 -23.44 -12.58
N PHE A 121 12.52 -23.08 -11.38
CA PHE A 121 11.69 -21.90 -11.17
C PHE A 121 12.58 -20.67 -10.95
N PRO A 122 12.54 -19.65 -11.81
CA PRO A 122 13.55 -18.58 -11.77
C PRO A 122 13.52 -17.60 -10.59
N PRO A 123 12.36 -17.16 -10.09
CA PRO A 123 12.31 -16.30 -8.90
C PRO A 123 13.01 -16.97 -7.71
N ASN A 124 13.95 -16.23 -7.09
CA ASN A 124 14.86 -16.76 -6.08
C ASN A 124 14.95 -15.82 -4.86
N PRO A 125 13.88 -15.71 -4.04
CA PRO A 125 13.95 -15.01 -2.77
C PRO A 125 14.97 -15.68 -1.84
N THR A 126 15.51 -14.91 -0.89
CA THR A 126 16.45 -15.40 0.13
C THR A 126 15.84 -16.49 1.01
N GLU A 127 14.56 -16.36 1.35
CA GLU A 127 13.86 -17.30 2.22
C GLU A 127 13.22 -18.43 1.40
N THR A 128 13.65 -19.67 1.62
CA THR A 128 13.20 -20.85 0.84
C THR A 128 12.03 -21.58 1.47
N LEU A 129 11.72 -21.31 2.74
CA LEU A 129 10.53 -21.82 3.43
C LEU A 129 9.27 -21.02 3.10
N CYS A 130 9.39 -19.94 2.31
CA CYS A 130 8.22 -19.20 1.85
C CYS A 130 7.31 -20.08 0.99
N PHE A 131 5.99 -19.90 1.16
CA PHE A 131 4.99 -20.62 0.37
C PHE A 131 4.84 -19.99 -1.02
N ILE A 132 4.62 -20.80 -2.05
CA ILE A 132 4.39 -20.33 -3.43
C ILE A 132 3.22 -19.35 -3.51
N GLY A 133 2.12 -19.61 -2.78
CA GLY A 133 0.99 -18.68 -2.68
C GLY A 133 1.41 -17.33 -2.10
N GLY A 134 2.27 -17.34 -1.08
CA GLY A 134 2.87 -16.13 -0.49
C GLY A 134 3.73 -15.38 -1.50
N MET A 135 4.55 -16.10 -2.28
CA MET A 135 5.36 -15.51 -3.35
C MET A 135 4.49 -14.84 -4.42
N VAL A 136 3.34 -15.44 -4.76
CA VAL A 136 2.38 -14.88 -5.72
C VAL A 136 1.75 -13.59 -5.18
N VAL A 137 1.17 -13.64 -3.98
CA VAL A 137 0.46 -12.47 -3.43
C VAL A 137 1.40 -11.33 -3.03
N ASN A 138 2.69 -11.59 -2.82
CA ASN A 138 3.69 -10.54 -2.60
C ASN A 138 4.42 -10.14 -3.88
N ASN A 139 4.14 -10.77 -5.03
CA ASN A 139 4.91 -10.64 -6.26
C ASN A 139 6.43 -10.74 -6.00
N SER A 140 6.83 -11.72 -5.20
CA SER A 140 8.19 -11.79 -4.67
C SER A 140 9.25 -11.81 -5.76
N SER A 141 10.41 -11.28 -5.41
CA SER A 141 11.60 -11.25 -6.25
C SER A 141 12.78 -11.82 -5.45
N GLY A 142 14.01 -11.51 -5.86
CA GLY A 142 15.21 -11.85 -5.09
C GLY A 142 16.47 -11.58 -5.89
N SER A 143 17.57 -12.25 -5.57
CA SER A 143 18.91 -11.97 -6.12
C SER A 143 18.97 -11.95 -7.65
N ARG A 144 18.30 -12.90 -8.29
CA ARG A 144 18.36 -13.09 -9.75
C ARG A 144 17.25 -12.37 -10.52
N SER A 145 16.49 -11.52 -9.84
CA SER A 145 15.45 -10.70 -10.46
C SER A 145 16.01 -9.69 -11.47
N PHE A 146 17.30 -9.37 -11.42
CA PHE A 146 17.98 -8.58 -12.45
C PHE A 146 17.76 -9.18 -13.85
N LYS A 147 18.01 -10.49 -14.01
CA LYS A 147 17.79 -11.20 -15.27
C LYS A 147 16.36 -11.70 -15.44
N TYR A 148 15.81 -12.29 -14.39
CA TYR A 148 14.56 -13.07 -14.48
C TYR A 148 13.31 -12.27 -14.11
N GLY A 149 13.45 -11.15 -13.39
CA GLY A 149 12.30 -10.41 -12.85
C GLY A 149 11.61 -11.11 -11.67
N SER A 150 10.40 -10.68 -11.36
CA SER A 150 9.60 -11.17 -10.25
C SER A 150 8.67 -12.33 -10.64
N VAL A 151 8.03 -12.91 -9.62
CA VAL A 151 7.06 -14.02 -9.75
C VAL A 151 6.00 -13.77 -10.81
N ARG A 152 5.50 -12.53 -10.97
CA ARG A 152 4.47 -12.17 -11.96
C ARG A 152 4.70 -12.74 -13.35
N LYS A 153 5.94 -12.68 -13.87
CA LYS A 153 6.30 -13.16 -15.22
C LYS A 153 6.15 -14.68 -15.39
N TYR A 154 6.10 -15.40 -14.28
CA TYR A 154 6.14 -16.86 -14.26
C TYR A 154 4.82 -17.51 -13.85
N ILE A 155 3.77 -16.73 -13.61
CA ILE A 155 2.44 -17.29 -13.32
C ILE A 155 1.65 -17.37 -14.61
N THR A 156 1.22 -18.57 -15.01
CA THR A 156 0.32 -18.73 -16.17
C THR A 156 -1.11 -19.02 -15.81
N LYS A 157 -1.37 -19.58 -14.63
CA LYS A 157 -2.74 -19.80 -14.17
C LYS A 157 -2.83 -19.68 -12.65
N LEU A 158 -3.95 -19.14 -12.19
CA LEU A 158 -4.33 -19.10 -10.78
C LEU A 158 -5.73 -19.69 -10.60
N LYS A 159 -5.89 -20.50 -9.56
CA LYS A 159 -7.18 -20.86 -8.99
C LYS A 159 -7.35 -20.12 -7.67
N ILE A 160 -8.45 -19.38 -7.54
CA ILE A 160 -8.63 -18.40 -6.47
C ILE A 160 -9.99 -18.67 -5.82
N ALA A 161 -10.07 -18.63 -4.49
CA ALA A 161 -11.32 -18.53 -3.76
C ALA A 161 -11.60 -17.07 -3.39
N LEU A 162 -12.76 -16.56 -3.81
CA LEU A 162 -13.20 -15.19 -3.56
C LEU A 162 -13.94 -15.08 -2.21
N PRO A 163 -14.08 -13.86 -1.64
CA PRO A 163 -14.81 -13.66 -0.38
C PRO A 163 -16.25 -14.18 -0.39
N SER A 164 -16.90 -14.23 -1.55
CA SER A 164 -18.25 -14.81 -1.71
C SER A 164 -18.30 -16.34 -1.48
N GLY A 165 -17.13 -17.00 -1.46
CA GLY A 165 -16.99 -18.45 -1.49
C GLY A 165 -16.90 -19.04 -2.90
N ASP A 166 -17.11 -18.24 -3.94
CA ASP A 166 -16.94 -18.68 -5.33
C ASP A 166 -15.48 -18.94 -5.67
N MET A 167 -15.25 -19.83 -6.63
CA MET A 167 -13.93 -20.02 -7.22
C MET A 167 -13.79 -19.30 -8.56
N LEU A 168 -12.57 -18.88 -8.87
CA LEU A 168 -12.20 -18.25 -10.14
C LEU A 168 -10.94 -18.92 -10.68
N ASN A 169 -10.96 -19.26 -11.98
CA ASN A 169 -9.75 -19.60 -12.72
C ASN A 169 -9.35 -18.39 -13.55
N CYS A 170 -8.14 -17.87 -13.31
CA CYS A 170 -7.54 -16.82 -14.12
C CYS A 170 -6.36 -17.41 -14.88
N GLU A 171 -6.39 -17.31 -16.21
CA GLU A 171 -5.33 -17.77 -17.08
C GLU A 171 -4.71 -16.57 -17.81
N ARG A 172 -3.38 -16.56 -17.89
CA ARG A 172 -2.62 -15.49 -18.53
C ARG A 172 -3.00 -15.38 -20.01
N GLY A 173 -3.22 -14.16 -20.48
CA GLY A 173 -3.59 -13.81 -21.84
C GLY A 173 -5.09 -13.89 -22.14
N THR A 174 -5.97 -14.03 -21.13
CA THR A 174 -7.39 -14.36 -21.38
C THR A 174 -8.39 -13.26 -21.07
N LEU A 175 -8.18 -12.45 -20.03
CA LEU A 175 -9.18 -11.49 -19.54
C LEU A 175 -8.59 -10.10 -19.40
N PHE A 176 -9.10 -9.17 -20.19
CA PHE A 176 -8.65 -7.77 -20.24
C PHE A 176 -9.81 -6.81 -19.97
N PRO A 177 -9.54 -5.57 -19.52
CA PRO A 177 -10.57 -4.55 -19.37
C PRO A 177 -11.19 -4.18 -20.72
N ASP A 178 -12.50 -3.93 -20.72
CA ASP A 178 -13.20 -3.35 -21.87
C ASP A 178 -12.79 -1.88 -22.11
N LYS A 179 -13.35 -1.25 -23.14
CA LYS A 179 -13.07 0.17 -23.48
C LYS A 179 -13.43 1.15 -22.35
N GLN A 180 -14.26 0.74 -21.40
CA GLN A 180 -14.65 1.54 -20.23
C GLN A 180 -13.77 1.23 -19.01
N GLY A 181 -12.77 0.34 -19.14
CA GLY A 181 -11.87 -0.05 -18.06
C GLY A 181 -12.45 -1.09 -17.11
N TYR A 182 -13.43 -1.90 -17.53
CA TYR A 182 -14.02 -2.95 -16.70
C TYR A 182 -13.64 -4.35 -17.16
N PHE A 183 -13.24 -5.20 -16.22
CA PHE A 183 -13.25 -6.65 -16.38
C PHE A 183 -14.68 -7.16 -16.26
N ASN A 184 -15.07 -8.02 -17.20
CA ASN A 184 -16.36 -8.72 -17.18
C ASN A 184 -16.09 -10.22 -17.30
N PHE A 185 -16.41 -11.00 -16.27
CA PHE A 185 -16.13 -12.44 -16.26
C PHE A 185 -17.15 -13.19 -15.41
N PHE A 186 -17.11 -14.53 -15.49
CA PHE A 186 -17.91 -15.42 -14.67
C PHE A 186 -17.00 -16.20 -13.72
N THR A 187 -17.47 -16.40 -12.49
CA THR A 187 -16.85 -17.35 -11.55
C THR A 187 -17.13 -18.79 -12.01
N LEU A 188 -16.44 -19.78 -11.43
CA LEU A 188 -16.73 -21.20 -11.66
C LEU A 188 -18.15 -21.58 -11.21
N ASN A 189 -18.73 -20.81 -10.30
CA ASN A 189 -20.11 -20.92 -9.83
C ASN A 189 -21.12 -20.17 -10.73
N GLN A 190 -20.70 -19.64 -11.89
CA GLN A 190 -21.51 -18.88 -12.85
C GLN A 190 -22.01 -17.51 -12.35
N THR A 191 -21.39 -16.96 -11.30
CA THR A 191 -21.68 -15.59 -10.86
C THR A 191 -21.02 -14.61 -11.81
N LYS A 192 -21.80 -13.69 -12.37
CA LYS A 192 -21.28 -12.60 -13.21
C LYS A 192 -20.60 -11.55 -12.34
N VAL A 193 -19.35 -11.21 -12.64
CA VAL A 193 -18.57 -10.18 -11.96
C VAL A 193 -18.21 -9.08 -12.95
N ARG A 194 -18.48 -7.83 -12.55
CA ARG A 194 -18.02 -6.63 -13.24
C ARG A 194 -17.13 -5.84 -12.28
N LEU A 195 -15.86 -5.68 -12.65
CA LEU A 195 -14.83 -5.08 -11.79
C LEU A 195 -14.07 -4.00 -12.56
N ARG A 196 -13.98 -2.79 -12.02
CA ARG A 196 -13.17 -1.73 -12.62
C ARG A 196 -11.68 -2.03 -12.41
N ALA A 197 -10.88 -1.95 -13.47
CA ALA A 197 -9.44 -2.07 -13.38
C ALA A 197 -8.85 -0.87 -12.61
N PRO A 198 -7.77 -1.07 -11.83
CA PRO A 198 -6.98 0.04 -11.30
C PRO A 198 -6.52 0.98 -12.44
N SER A 199 -6.53 2.29 -12.18
CA SER A 199 -6.23 3.31 -13.18
C SER A 199 -5.19 4.33 -12.73
N TYR A 200 -4.44 4.04 -11.66
CA TYR A 200 -3.37 4.91 -11.18
C TYR A 200 -2.05 4.61 -11.90
N ALA A 201 -1.16 5.60 -11.95
CA ALA A 201 0.16 5.46 -12.54
C ALA A 201 1.10 4.69 -11.60
N MET A 202 1.76 3.67 -12.13
CA MET A 202 2.77 2.91 -11.40
C MET A 202 4.13 3.63 -11.45
N PRO A 203 4.93 3.62 -10.36
CA PRO A 203 6.29 4.14 -10.39
C PRO A 203 7.15 3.43 -11.44
N GLN A 204 7.85 4.20 -12.27
CA GLN A 204 8.73 3.70 -13.34
C GLN A 204 10.09 3.28 -12.76
N THR A 205 10.05 2.25 -11.92
CA THR A 205 11.19 1.69 -11.20
C THR A 205 11.47 0.27 -11.70
N SER A 206 12.71 -0.20 -11.53
CA SER A 206 13.12 -1.55 -11.93
C SER A 206 12.38 -2.66 -11.16
N LYS A 207 11.93 -2.34 -9.94
CA LYS A 207 11.23 -3.22 -9.00
C LYS A 207 10.17 -2.41 -8.26
N HIS A 208 8.97 -2.94 -8.21
CA HIS A 208 7.87 -2.34 -7.47
C HIS A 208 6.81 -3.40 -7.14
N VAL A 209 6.38 -3.40 -5.87
CA VAL A 209 5.32 -4.27 -5.35
C VAL A 209 4.38 -3.54 -4.38
N ALA A 210 4.40 -2.21 -4.36
CA ALA A 210 3.53 -1.45 -3.48
C ALA A 210 2.14 -1.28 -4.10
N GLY A 211 1.16 -2.03 -3.60
CA GLY A 211 -0.22 -1.97 -4.07
C GLY A 211 -0.52 -2.90 -5.24
N TYR A 212 -1.74 -2.78 -5.78
CA TYR A 212 -2.16 -3.60 -6.92
C TYR A 212 -1.39 -3.21 -8.19
N PHE A 213 -1.24 -4.17 -9.10
CA PHE A 213 -0.73 -3.85 -10.43
C PHE A 213 -1.75 -3.01 -11.19
N SER A 214 -1.26 -2.02 -11.95
CA SER A 214 -2.09 -1.09 -12.70
C SER A 214 -1.40 -0.76 -14.03
N GLU A 215 -1.97 -1.23 -15.13
CA GLU A 215 -1.60 -0.86 -16.49
C GLU A 215 -2.87 -0.84 -17.37
N PRO A 216 -2.98 0.05 -18.38
CA PRO A 216 -4.21 0.22 -19.17
C PRO A 216 -4.77 -1.06 -19.81
N GLN A 217 -3.92 -2.04 -20.11
CA GLN A 217 -4.28 -3.34 -20.70
C GLN A 217 -3.73 -4.49 -19.87
N MET A 218 -3.73 -4.34 -18.54
CA MET A 218 -3.36 -5.42 -17.63
C MET A 218 -4.32 -6.61 -17.76
N ASP A 219 -3.79 -7.81 -17.56
CA ASP A 219 -4.62 -9.02 -17.46
C ASP A 219 -5.26 -9.10 -16.07
N LEU A 220 -6.47 -9.65 -15.95
CA LEU A 220 -7.13 -9.88 -14.66
C LEU A 220 -6.24 -10.68 -13.68
N ILE A 221 -5.45 -11.64 -14.18
CA ILE A 221 -4.55 -12.43 -13.31
C ILE A 221 -3.53 -11.53 -12.59
N ASP A 222 -3.15 -10.40 -13.19
CA ASP A 222 -2.20 -9.45 -12.61
C ASP A 222 -2.76 -8.69 -11.42
N LEU A 223 -4.09 -8.61 -11.30
CA LEU A 223 -4.74 -8.00 -10.15
C LEU A 223 -4.50 -8.81 -8.87
N PHE A 224 -4.45 -10.15 -8.97
CA PHE A 224 -4.27 -11.03 -7.82
C PHE A 224 -2.81 -11.22 -7.42
N ILE A 225 -1.89 -11.12 -8.38
CA ILE A 225 -0.44 -11.18 -8.13
C ILE A 225 -0.02 -9.85 -7.50
N GLY A 226 0.62 -9.88 -6.33
CA GLY A 226 0.93 -8.65 -5.57
C GLY A 226 -0.25 -8.09 -4.75
N SER A 227 -1.38 -8.80 -4.66
CA SER A 227 -2.56 -8.34 -3.90
C SER A 227 -2.45 -8.52 -2.38
N GLU A 228 -1.42 -9.20 -1.88
CA GLU A 228 -1.24 -9.52 -0.47
C GLU A 228 -2.43 -10.26 0.18
N GLY A 229 -3.24 -10.95 -0.66
CA GLY A 229 -4.40 -11.72 -0.22
C GLY A 229 -5.66 -10.89 0.06
N THR A 230 -5.66 -9.58 -0.22
CA THR A 230 -6.81 -8.71 0.06
C THR A 230 -8.00 -8.96 -0.86
N LEU A 231 -7.79 -9.64 -2.00
CA LEU A 231 -8.82 -9.89 -3.03
C LEU A 231 -9.34 -11.34 -3.01
N GLY A 232 -8.68 -12.24 -2.29
CA GLY A 232 -9.05 -13.66 -2.23
C GLY A 232 -7.88 -14.56 -1.84
N VAL A 233 -8.17 -15.85 -1.66
CA VAL A 233 -7.18 -16.88 -1.32
C VAL A 233 -6.71 -17.56 -2.60
N ILE A 234 -5.41 -17.45 -2.91
CA ILE A 234 -4.79 -18.30 -3.94
C ILE A 234 -4.81 -19.75 -3.45
N LEU A 235 -5.41 -20.66 -4.22
CA LEU A 235 -5.54 -22.09 -3.91
C LEU A 235 -4.47 -22.92 -4.63
N GLU A 236 -4.29 -22.63 -5.91
CA GLU A 236 -3.46 -23.39 -6.85
C GLU A 236 -2.82 -22.42 -7.84
N VAL A 237 -1.59 -22.73 -8.23
CA VAL A 237 -0.76 -21.90 -9.10
C VAL A 237 -0.15 -22.79 -10.16
N GLU A 238 -0.26 -22.38 -11.42
CA GLU A 238 0.56 -22.92 -12.51
C GLU A 238 1.74 -22.00 -12.77
N LEU A 239 2.94 -22.57 -12.63
CA LEU A 239 4.23 -21.91 -12.76
C LEU A 239 4.86 -22.23 -14.12
N ARG A 240 5.42 -21.22 -14.76
CA ARG A 240 6.37 -21.34 -15.87
C ARG A 240 7.75 -21.69 -15.32
N LEU A 241 8.32 -22.79 -15.80
CA LEU A 241 9.69 -23.21 -15.49
C LEU A 241 10.58 -23.04 -16.71
N LEU A 242 11.82 -22.61 -16.50
CA LEU A 242 12.82 -22.44 -17.56
C LEU A 242 13.86 -23.56 -17.50
N LYS A 243 14.50 -23.84 -18.63
CA LYS A 243 15.66 -24.74 -18.66
C LYS A 243 16.81 -24.18 -17.81
N LYS A 244 17.41 -25.03 -16.99
CA LYS A 244 18.58 -24.70 -16.17
C LYS A 244 19.73 -24.22 -17.06
N PRO A 245 20.48 -23.17 -16.66
CA PRO A 245 21.75 -22.88 -17.30
C PRO A 245 22.71 -24.06 -17.09
N LYS A 246 23.65 -24.24 -18.03
CA LYS A 246 24.71 -25.26 -17.98
C LYS A 246 25.64 -25.03 -16.81
N SER A 247 25.93 -23.78 -16.49
CA SER A 247 26.75 -23.40 -15.34
C SER A 247 26.29 -22.07 -14.74
N ILE A 248 26.55 -21.89 -13.46
CA ILE A 248 26.50 -20.58 -12.81
C ILE A 248 27.87 -20.36 -12.17
N ARG A 249 28.46 -19.19 -12.39
CA ARG A 249 29.80 -18.84 -11.88
C ARG A 249 29.75 -17.46 -11.23
N GLY A 250 30.19 -17.39 -9.99
CA GLY A 250 30.30 -16.17 -9.23
C GLY A 250 31.67 -15.52 -9.38
N LEU A 251 31.68 -14.19 -9.34
CA LEU A 251 32.87 -13.36 -9.28
C LEU A 251 32.65 -12.32 -8.19
N LEU A 252 33.45 -12.37 -7.13
CA LEU A 252 33.46 -11.40 -6.04
C LEU A 252 34.62 -10.43 -6.25
N ILE A 253 34.33 -9.15 -6.32
CA ILE A 253 35.28 -8.09 -6.66
C ILE A 253 35.30 -7.08 -5.53
N TYR A 254 36.48 -6.80 -4.98
CA TYR A 254 36.70 -5.79 -3.96
C TYR A 254 37.31 -4.54 -4.59
N PHE A 255 36.68 -3.39 -4.37
CA PHE A 255 37.09 -2.10 -4.92
C PHE A 255 37.71 -1.23 -3.84
N GLU A 256 38.66 -0.38 -4.23
CA GLU A 256 39.29 0.57 -3.32
C GLU A 256 38.26 1.57 -2.75
N ASN A 257 37.30 1.99 -3.57
CA ASN A 257 36.24 2.92 -3.19
C ASN A 257 34.91 2.60 -3.88
N GLU A 258 33.83 3.20 -3.39
CA GLU A 258 32.49 2.97 -3.91
C GLU A 258 32.30 3.52 -5.33
N HIS A 259 32.94 4.64 -5.68
CA HIS A 259 32.79 5.27 -6.99
C HIS A 259 33.17 4.31 -8.13
N GLU A 260 34.32 3.64 -7.98
CA GLU A 260 34.78 2.59 -8.91
C GLU A 260 33.75 1.46 -9.04
N SER A 261 33.23 0.97 -7.90
CA SER A 261 32.24 -0.12 -7.89
C SER A 261 30.94 0.25 -8.62
N LEU A 262 30.48 1.50 -8.48
CA LEU A 262 29.26 1.98 -9.13
C LEU A 262 29.43 2.09 -10.65
N ASN A 263 30.58 2.59 -11.11
CA ASN A 263 30.89 2.73 -12.54
C ASN A 263 31.11 1.34 -13.19
N PHE A 264 31.76 0.41 -12.49
CA PHE A 264 31.87 -0.98 -12.94
C PHE A 264 30.50 -1.62 -13.12
N VAL A 265 29.59 -1.42 -12.15
CA VAL A 265 28.21 -1.95 -12.23
C VAL A 265 27.48 -1.41 -13.46
N GLU A 266 27.61 -0.12 -13.79
CA GLU A 266 27.01 0.44 -15.01
C GLU A 266 27.54 -0.23 -16.28
N SER A 267 28.83 -0.53 -16.32
CA SER A 267 29.46 -1.19 -17.47
C SER A 267 29.01 -2.65 -17.61
N ILE A 268 29.08 -3.44 -16.52
CA ILE A 268 28.83 -4.89 -16.57
C ILE A 268 27.34 -5.24 -16.69
N LYS A 269 26.42 -4.34 -16.30
CA LYS A 269 24.97 -4.55 -16.35
C LYS A 269 24.46 -4.98 -17.73
N SER A 270 25.09 -4.50 -18.81
CA SER A 270 24.66 -4.82 -20.18
C SER A 270 25.06 -6.22 -20.63
N HIS A 271 25.95 -6.89 -19.90
CA HIS A 271 26.50 -8.17 -20.32
C HIS A 271 25.45 -9.31 -20.26
N PRO A 272 25.22 -10.05 -21.35
CA PRO A 272 24.05 -10.93 -21.50
C PRO A 272 24.02 -12.13 -20.55
N GLN A 273 25.18 -12.56 -20.07
CA GLN A 273 25.34 -13.67 -19.12
C GLN A 273 25.22 -13.25 -17.66
N VAL A 274 25.15 -11.96 -17.33
CA VAL A 274 24.99 -11.53 -15.94
C VAL A 274 23.57 -11.83 -15.46
N ILE A 275 23.46 -12.53 -14.33
CA ILE A 275 22.17 -12.92 -13.74
C ILE A 275 21.88 -12.29 -12.39
N SER A 276 22.92 -11.89 -11.65
CA SER A 276 22.82 -11.23 -10.34
C SER A 276 23.95 -10.22 -10.18
N LEU A 277 23.65 -9.10 -9.54
CA LEU A 277 24.61 -8.06 -9.16
C LEU A 277 24.26 -7.57 -7.76
N GLU A 278 25.14 -7.85 -6.80
CA GLU A 278 24.99 -7.42 -5.41
C GLU A 278 26.11 -6.47 -5.00
N PHE A 279 25.75 -5.50 -4.18
CA PHE A 279 26.68 -4.52 -3.62
C PHE A 279 26.76 -4.67 -2.10
N PHE A 280 27.95 -4.41 -1.57
CA PHE A 280 28.23 -4.31 -0.14
C PHE A 280 29.15 -3.09 0.08
N ASP A 281 28.72 -2.14 0.90
CA ASP A 281 29.55 -0.98 1.25
C ASP A 281 30.68 -1.33 2.24
N LYS A 282 31.61 -0.40 2.45
CA LYS A 282 32.70 -0.55 3.44
C LYS A 282 32.20 -0.97 4.82
N ARG A 283 31.08 -0.40 5.28
CA ARG A 283 30.50 -0.71 6.60
C ARG A 283 29.92 -2.12 6.63
N SER A 284 29.26 -2.57 5.57
CA SER A 284 28.80 -3.95 5.40
C SER A 284 29.96 -4.94 5.51
N LEU A 285 31.08 -4.69 4.81
CA LEU A 285 32.25 -5.56 4.86
C LEU A 285 32.88 -5.61 6.26
N ALA A 286 33.05 -4.45 6.90
CA ALA A 286 33.55 -4.38 8.27
C ALA A 286 32.63 -5.11 9.26
N PHE A 287 31.31 -4.99 9.07
CA PHE A 287 30.32 -5.67 9.91
C PHE A 287 30.41 -7.20 9.75
N ILE A 288 30.54 -7.71 8.52
CA ILE A 288 30.78 -9.13 8.26
C ILE A 288 32.09 -9.57 8.94
N ALA A 289 33.18 -8.84 8.78
CA ALA A 289 34.47 -9.21 9.37
C ALA A 289 34.43 -9.29 10.91
N ALA A 290 33.67 -8.40 11.55
CA ALA A 290 33.53 -8.37 13.01
C ALA A 290 32.58 -9.44 13.59
N HIS A 291 31.65 -9.98 12.79
CA HIS A 291 30.58 -10.85 13.29
C HIS A 291 30.50 -12.23 12.61
N SER A 292 31.16 -12.44 11.48
CA SER A 292 31.31 -13.76 10.87
C SER A 292 32.58 -14.44 11.41
N ASN A 293 32.58 -15.78 11.48
CA ASN A 293 33.66 -16.62 12.03
C ASN A 293 35.00 -16.53 11.25
N GLN A 294 35.55 -15.33 11.03
CA GLN A 294 36.84 -15.03 10.38
C GLN A 294 36.99 -15.46 8.91
N LEU A 295 35.94 -15.91 8.25
CA LEU A 295 35.99 -16.35 6.84
C LEU A 295 36.19 -15.20 5.83
N PHE A 296 35.81 -13.97 6.20
CA PHE A 296 35.85 -12.81 5.31
C PHE A 296 36.45 -11.60 6.03
N THR A 297 37.74 -11.33 5.80
CA THR A 297 38.53 -10.33 6.54
C THR A 297 39.12 -9.22 5.66
N ILE A 298 38.80 -9.22 4.37
CA ILE A 298 39.34 -8.26 3.41
C ILE A 298 38.80 -6.85 3.73
N VAL A 299 39.72 -5.88 3.82
CA VAL A 299 39.40 -4.46 4.00
C VAL A 299 39.35 -3.80 2.62
N ALA A 300 38.18 -3.31 2.23
CA ALA A 300 37.94 -2.65 0.95
C ALA A 300 36.91 -1.52 1.09
N GLY A 301 36.83 -0.63 0.11
CA GLY A 301 35.84 0.45 0.08
C GLY A 301 34.44 -0.02 -0.33
N ALA A 302 34.36 -1.05 -1.17
CA ALA A 302 33.12 -1.72 -1.55
C ALA A 302 33.41 -3.13 -2.10
N ALA A 303 32.38 -3.97 -2.18
CA ALA A 303 32.44 -5.22 -2.92
C ALA A 303 31.23 -5.40 -3.84
N ILE A 304 31.47 -5.99 -5.01
CA ILE A 304 30.43 -6.44 -5.94
C ILE A 304 30.51 -7.96 -6.08
N LEU A 305 29.38 -8.63 -5.86
CA LEU A 305 29.21 -10.04 -6.21
C LEU A 305 28.38 -10.15 -7.49
N VAL A 306 29.02 -10.63 -8.55
CA VAL A 306 28.38 -10.90 -9.84
C VAL A 306 28.15 -12.41 -9.99
N GLU A 307 26.95 -12.83 -10.40
CA GLU A 307 26.75 -14.20 -10.90
C GLU A 307 26.56 -14.17 -12.41
N PHE A 308 27.22 -15.09 -13.11
CA PHE A 308 27.11 -15.31 -14.54
C PHE A 308 26.47 -16.67 -14.84
N MET A 309 25.62 -16.73 -15.86
CA MET A 309 25.13 -17.99 -16.45
C MET A 309 26.00 -18.42 -17.63
N ASP A 310 26.16 -19.73 -17.79
CA ASP A 310 26.80 -20.36 -18.95
C ASP A 310 28.19 -19.77 -19.26
N TRP A 311 29.04 -19.60 -18.24
CA TRP A 311 30.37 -18.98 -18.35
C TRP A 311 31.24 -19.61 -19.45
N LYS A 312 31.95 -18.76 -20.21
CA LYS A 312 32.82 -19.15 -21.33
C LYS A 312 34.13 -18.35 -21.31
N GLU A 313 35.11 -18.82 -22.08
CA GLU A 313 36.42 -18.18 -22.22
C GLU A 313 36.32 -16.73 -22.73
N ASP A 314 35.52 -16.46 -23.77
CA ASP A 314 35.27 -15.10 -24.27
C ASP A 314 34.70 -14.17 -23.17
N THR A 315 33.84 -14.71 -22.29
CA THR A 315 33.30 -13.96 -21.14
C THR A 315 34.42 -13.59 -20.18
N ALA A 316 35.33 -14.52 -19.90
CA ALA A 316 36.45 -14.28 -19.00
C ALA A 316 37.36 -13.17 -19.54
N GLN A 317 37.69 -13.20 -20.83
CA GLN A 317 38.52 -12.17 -21.46
C GLN A 317 37.87 -10.79 -21.35
N LEU A 318 36.60 -10.66 -21.75
CA LEU A 318 35.87 -9.39 -21.69
C LEU A 318 35.78 -8.84 -20.25
N VAL A 319 35.49 -9.71 -19.28
CA VAL A 319 35.40 -9.29 -17.87
C VAL A 319 36.77 -8.84 -17.35
N ASN A 320 37.86 -9.55 -17.68
CA ASN A 320 39.21 -9.15 -17.31
C ASN A 320 39.60 -7.79 -17.93
N ASP A 321 39.29 -7.58 -19.20
CA ASP A 321 39.54 -6.31 -19.89
C ASP A 321 38.78 -5.16 -19.23
N MET A 322 37.54 -5.41 -18.79
CA MET A 322 36.76 -4.43 -18.03
C MET A 322 37.39 -4.14 -16.67
N LEU A 323 37.84 -5.16 -15.92
CA LEU A 323 38.43 -4.98 -14.59
C LEU A 323 39.71 -4.13 -14.62
N ASN A 324 40.50 -4.20 -15.70
CA ASN A 324 41.72 -3.39 -15.88
C ASN A 324 41.47 -1.88 -15.90
N ALA A 325 40.22 -1.44 -16.11
CA ALA A 325 39.85 -0.03 -16.10
C ALA A 325 39.55 0.53 -14.70
N TYR A 326 39.59 -0.30 -13.64
CA TYR A 326 39.18 0.07 -12.30
C TYR A 326 40.25 -0.24 -11.25
N HIS A 327 40.19 0.48 -10.12
CA HIS A 327 41.06 0.22 -8.97
C HIS A 327 40.53 -0.93 -8.11
N ILE A 328 41.01 -2.14 -8.42
CA ILE A 328 40.64 -3.39 -7.76
C ILE A 328 41.62 -3.73 -6.64
N VAL A 329 41.08 -4.05 -5.46
CA VAL A 329 41.85 -4.57 -4.31
C VAL A 329 42.10 -6.07 -4.49
N GLU A 330 41.05 -6.83 -4.79
CA GLU A 330 41.12 -8.28 -4.97
C GLU A 330 39.91 -8.79 -5.77
N THR A 331 40.10 -9.87 -6.52
CA THR A 331 39.02 -10.62 -7.18
C THR A 331 39.05 -12.10 -6.78
N LYS A 332 37.88 -12.69 -6.55
CA LYS A 332 37.72 -14.14 -6.34
C LYS A 332 36.70 -14.69 -7.32
N PHE A 333 37.11 -15.64 -8.14
CA PHE A 333 36.25 -16.36 -9.07
C PHE A 333 35.96 -17.76 -8.55
N ALA A 334 34.75 -18.27 -8.78
CA ALA A 334 34.39 -19.64 -8.41
C ALA A 334 34.50 -20.55 -9.64
N GLU A 335 35.48 -21.45 -9.69
CA GLU A 335 35.68 -22.39 -10.78
C GLU A 335 34.72 -23.59 -10.70
N SER A 336 34.29 -23.91 -9.48
CA SER A 336 33.44 -25.05 -9.13
C SER A 336 32.11 -24.64 -8.48
N ASP A 337 31.14 -25.55 -8.46
CA ASP A 337 29.87 -25.31 -7.77
C ASP A 337 30.06 -25.24 -6.23
N SER A 338 31.05 -25.94 -5.68
CA SER A 338 31.45 -25.83 -4.27
C SER A 338 32.01 -24.45 -3.93
N GLU A 339 32.81 -23.84 -4.79
CA GLU A 339 33.30 -22.47 -4.59
C GLU A 339 32.18 -21.43 -4.74
N ASN A 340 31.22 -21.66 -5.63
CA ASN A 340 30.04 -20.81 -5.72
C ASN A 340 29.23 -20.79 -4.42
N GLU A 341 29.20 -21.91 -3.68
CA GLU A 341 28.54 -21.98 -2.39
C GLU A 341 29.22 -21.08 -1.34
N VAL A 342 30.55 -20.88 -1.42
CA VAL A 342 31.26 -19.92 -0.56
C VAL A 342 30.75 -18.49 -0.78
N PHE A 343 30.47 -18.09 -2.03
CA PHE A 343 29.90 -16.77 -2.31
C PHE A 343 28.45 -16.62 -1.88
N ARG A 344 27.68 -17.71 -1.88
CA ARG A 344 26.34 -17.71 -1.27
C ARG A 344 26.42 -17.53 0.23
N VAL A 345 27.35 -18.23 0.89
CA VAL A 345 27.62 -18.04 2.32
C VAL A 345 28.03 -16.59 2.60
N PHE A 346 28.94 -16.01 1.80
CA PHE A 346 29.31 -14.60 1.91
C PHE A 346 28.09 -13.66 1.82
N ARG A 347 27.27 -13.85 0.78
CA ARG A 347 26.06 -13.05 0.56
C ARG A 347 25.09 -13.13 1.74
N HIS A 348 24.92 -14.31 2.34
CA HIS A 348 24.01 -14.54 3.47
C HIS A 348 24.63 -14.18 4.84
N ALA A 349 25.95 -13.99 4.92
CA ALA A 349 26.65 -13.67 6.16
C ALA A 349 26.15 -12.35 6.78
N LEU A 350 25.96 -11.30 5.96
CA LEU A 350 25.50 -10.00 6.47
C LEU A 350 24.05 -10.02 6.99
N PRO A 351 23.04 -10.50 6.24
CA PRO A 351 21.69 -10.64 6.77
C PRO A 351 21.62 -11.50 8.05
N ALA A 352 22.40 -12.58 8.13
CA ALA A 352 22.45 -13.44 9.31
C ALA A 352 23.05 -12.69 10.51
N ALA A 353 24.20 -12.04 10.32
CA ALA A 353 24.86 -11.26 11.37
C ALA A 353 24.00 -10.09 11.86
N LEU A 354 23.28 -9.41 10.96
CA LEU A 354 22.33 -8.35 11.32
C LEU A 354 21.18 -8.89 12.17
N SER A 355 20.62 -10.04 11.78
CA SER A 355 19.52 -10.66 12.51
C SER A 355 19.94 -11.05 13.93
N GLU A 356 21.15 -11.60 14.08
CA GLU A 356 21.74 -11.91 15.38
C GLU A 356 21.98 -10.64 16.21
N TRP A 357 22.51 -9.58 15.60
CA TRP A 357 22.76 -8.30 16.27
C TRP A 357 21.47 -7.64 16.77
N PHE A 358 20.39 -7.63 15.99
CA PHE A 358 19.09 -7.10 16.42
C PHE A 358 18.48 -7.93 17.55
N SER A 359 18.64 -9.25 17.50
CA SER A 359 18.20 -10.15 18.57
C SER A 359 18.91 -9.83 19.91
N LYS A 360 20.23 -9.61 19.87
CA LYS A 360 21.04 -9.28 21.06
C LYS A 360 20.82 -7.87 21.60
N SER A 361 20.69 -6.88 20.72
CA SER A 361 20.57 -5.46 21.11
C SER A 361 19.19 -5.10 21.70
N LYS A 362 18.19 -5.97 21.57
CA LYS A 362 16.77 -5.69 21.86
C LYS A 362 16.22 -4.47 21.11
N GLN A 363 16.90 -4.04 20.05
CA GLN A 363 16.47 -2.97 19.16
C GLN A 363 15.67 -3.56 17.99
N ARG A 364 14.81 -2.76 17.37
CA ARG A 364 14.04 -3.18 16.19
C ARG A 364 14.76 -2.79 14.92
N LYS A 365 14.71 -3.69 13.93
CA LYS A 365 15.26 -3.46 12.59
C LYS A 365 14.59 -2.26 11.91
N ILE A 366 15.40 -1.33 11.42
CA ILE A 366 14.98 -0.21 10.57
C ILE A 366 15.71 -0.38 9.24
N SER A 367 15.00 -0.88 8.23
CA SER A 367 15.55 -1.21 6.91
C SER A 367 14.72 -0.60 5.81
N THR A 368 15.39 -0.01 4.82
CA THR A 368 14.74 0.42 3.59
C THR A 368 14.52 -0.77 2.63
N ASP A 369 13.49 -0.63 1.80
CA ASP A 369 13.13 -1.54 0.70
C ASP A 369 12.55 -0.67 -0.43
N MET A 370 13.24 0.44 -0.70
CA MET A 370 12.79 1.50 -1.59
C MET A 370 13.62 1.48 -2.88
N CYS A 371 13.02 1.91 -3.98
CA CYS A 371 13.68 2.00 -5.27
C CYS A 371 13.24 3.27 -5.99
N VAL A 372 14.13 3.87 -6.79
CA VAL A 372 13.86 5.05 -7.62
C VAL A 372 14.17 4.71 -9.08
N PRO A 373 13.64 5.49 -10.05
CA PRO A 373 14.03 5.35 -11.44
C PRO A 373 15.57 5.41 -11.56
N ASN A 374 16.15 4.57 -12.43
CA ASN A 374 17.60 4.40 -12.54
C ASN A 374 18.42 5.71 -12.59
N PRO A 375 18.01 6.76 -13.32
CA PRO A 375 18.76 8.03 -13.34
C PRO A 375 18.95 8.68 -11.96
N HIS A 376 18.07 8.41 -11.01
CA HIS A 376 18.11 8.98 -9.66
C HIS A 376 18.77 8.05 -8.62
N PHE A 377 19.30 6.89 -9.04
CA PHE A 377 19.88 5.92 -8.11
C PHE A 377 21.08 6.48 -7.33
N LYS A 378 22.06 7.09 -8.03
CA LYS A 378 23.25 7.68 -7.38
C LYS A 378 22.86 8.80 -6.41
N GLU A 379 21.84 9.60 -6.76
CA GLU A 379 21.30 10.65 -5.90
C GLU A 379 20.73 10.07 -4.59
N LEU A 380 19.90 9.02 -4.67
CA LEU A 380 19.36 8.34 -3.47
C LEU A 380 20.46 7.68 -2.64
N PHE A 381 21.42 7.02 -3.30
CA PHE A 381 22.56 6.36 -2.66
C PHE A 381 23.34 7.34 -1.78
N HIS A 382 23.73 8.49 -2.32
CA HIS A 382 24.45 9.50 -1.56
C HIS A 382 23.58 10.15 -0.48
N PHE A 383 22.30 10.39 -0.77
CA PHE A 383 21.36 10.97 0.20
C PHE A 383 21.17 10.10 1.45
N TYR A 384 21.04 8.78 1.30
CA TYR A 384 20.97 7.86 2.45
C TYR A 384 22.17 8.02 3.37
N LYS A 385 23.37 8.00 2.78
CA LYS A 385 24.62 8.08 3.53
C LYS A 385 24.76 9.44 4.22
N SER A 386 24.52 10.53 3.50
CA SER A 386 24.70 11.87 4.05
C SER A 386 23.79 12.13 5.26
N ILE A 387 22.54 11.66 5.23
CA ILE A 387 21.60 11.82 6.35
C ILE A 387 22.04 10.95 7.54
N CYS A 388 22.42 9.69 7.33
CA CYS A 388 22.88 8.85 8.43
C CYS A 388 24.17 9.39 9.08
N GLU A 389 25.10 9.91 8.28
CA GLU A 389 26.35 10.51 8.77
C GLU A 389 26.10 11.84 9.51
N GLN A 390 25.20 12.70 9.01
CA GLN A 390 24.81 13.94 9.70
C GLN A 390 24.15 13.67 11.06
N GLU A 391 23.40 12.59 11.17
CA GLU A 391 22.69 12.21 12.40
C GLU A 391 23.52 11.30 13.33
N ASP A 392 24.78 10.99 12.99
CA ASP A 392 25.64 10.07 13.73
C ASP A 392 24.96 8.72 14.01
N LEU A 393 24.35 8.13 12.96
CA LEU A 393 23.69 6.83 13.02
C LEU A 393 24.56 5.76 12.36
N GLU A 394 24.80 4.66 13.07
CA GLU A 394 25.44 3.47 12.49
C GLU A 394 24.52 2.83 11.45
N TYR A 395 25.08 2.40 10.32
CA TYR A 395 24.32 1.77 9.24
C TYR A 395 25.18 0.84 8.39
N VAL A 396 24.50 -0.03 7.64
CA VAL A 396 25.09 -0.80 6.53
C VAL A 396 24.22 -0.65 5.29
N LEU A 397 24.84 -0.68 4.11
CA LEU A 397 24.15 -0.54 2.83
C LEU A 397 24.56 -1.66 1.87
N PHE A 398 23.61 -2.50 1.49
CA PHE A 398 23.86 -3.66 0.64
C PHE A 398 22.62 -4.09 -0.17
N GLY A 399 22.80 -4.93 -1.18
CA GLY A 399 21.71 -5.57 -1.90
C GLY A 399 21.80 -5.47 -3.42
N HIS A 400 20.63 -5.52 -4.06
CA HIS A 400 20.44 -5.73 -5.50
C HIS A 400 20.77 -4.51 -6.37
N ILE A 401 22.05 -4.15 -6.47
CA ILE A 401 22.49 -3.00 -7.26
C ILE A 401 22.19 -3.14 -8.76
N GLY A 402 22.05 -4.38 -9.27
CA GLY A 402 21.57 -4.66 -10.62
C GLY A 402 20.23 -3.98 -10.92
N ASN A 403 19.36 -3.92 -9.92
CA ASN A 403 18.06 -3.26 -10.02
C ASN A 403 18.04 -1.87 -9.37
N SER A 404 19.17 -1.26 -9.04
CA SER A 404 19.17 0.03 -8.32
C SER A 404 18.36 -0.04 -7.02
N HIS A 405 18.38 -1.21 -6.37
CA HIS A 405 17.62 -1.49 -5.15
C HIS A 405 18.61 -1.93 -4.06
N LEU A 406 18.92 -1.01 -3.14
CA LEU A 406 19.79 -1.28 -2.00
C LEU A 406 19.01 -1.13 -0.70
N HIS A 407 19.31 -2.01 0.25
CA HIS A 407 18.78 -2.03 1.60
C HIS A 407 19.72 -1.28 2.53
N LEU A 408 19.32 -0.07 2.92
CA LEU A 408 19.94 0.64 4.02
C LEU A 408 19.38 0.08 5.33
N ASN A 409 20.23 -0.47 6.19
CA ASN A 409 19.85 -0.92 7.52
C ASN A 409 20.51 0.00 8.55
N ILE A 410 19.70 0.74 9.32
CA ILE A 410 20.18 1.57 10.42
C ILE A 410 20.27 0.71 11.68
N LEU A 411 21.36 0.84 12.42
CA LEU A 411 21.73 0.03 13.58
C LEU A 411 21.70 0.90 14.85
N PRO A 412 20.51 1.32 15.34
CA PRO A 412 20.43 2.19 16.51
C PRO A 412 20.96 1.47 17.75
N ARG A 413 21.87 2.11 18.48
CA ARG A 413 22.49 1.56 19.70
C ARG A 413 21.58 1.67 20.92
N ASN A 414 20.64 2.62 20.88
CA ASN A 414 19.72 2.93 21.97
C ASN A 414 18.38 3.48 21.43
N ASN A 415 17.43 3.72 22.35
CA ASN A 415 16.09 4.19 21.99
C ASN A 415 16.05 5.62 21.42
N GLU A 416 17.02 6.46 21.76
CA GLU A 416 17.10 7.83 21.25
C GLU A 416 17.53 7.82 19.78
N GLU A 417 18.61 7.10 19.46
CA GLU A 417 19.02 6.84 18.07
C GLU A 417 17.91 6.19 17.28
N ARG A 418 17.15 5.26 17.88
CA ARG A 418 15.99 4.67 17.22
C ARG A 418 14.94 5.71 16.82
N ARG A 419 14.67 6.71 17.66
CA ARG A 419 13.72 7.78 17.32
C ARG A 419 14.25 8.64 16.17
N ARG A 420 15.53 9.03 16.21
CA ARG A 420 16.18 9.79 15.12
C ARG A 420 16.17 8.99 13.81
N ALA A 421 16.50 7.70 13.86
CA ALA A 421 16.46 6.80 12.71
C ALA A 421 15.08 6.70 12.04
N LEU A 422 13.98 6.74 12.83
CA LEU A 422 12.62 6.78 12.28
C LEU A 422 12.31 8.11 11.56
N ILE A 423 12.80 9.24 12.09
CA ILE A 423 12.68 10.54 11.41
C ILE A 423 13.49 10.54 10.09
N CYS A 424 14.68 9.94 10.09
CA CYS A 424 15.45 9.74 8.86
C CYS A 424 14.71 8.85 7.86
N TYR A 425 14.05 7.79 8.33
CA TYR A 425 13.25 6.92 7.48
C TYR A 425 12.11 7.67 6.78
N ASP A 426 11.40 8.55 7.49
CA ASP A 426 10.36 9.42 6.89
C ASP A 426 10.96 10.38 5.86
N THR A 427 12.14 10.93 6.16
CA THR A 427 12.91 11.79 5.24
C THR A 427 13.29 11.04 3.95
N PHE A 428 13.69 9.76 4.08
CA PHE A 428 13.97 8.88 2.95
C PHE A 428 12.74 8.61 2.10
N ILE A 429 11.60 8.30 2.72
CA ILE A 429 10.32 8.13 2.01
C ILE A 429 10.00 9.38 1.18
N ASN A 430 10.05 10.57 1.80
CA ASN A 430 9.75 11.82 1.09
C ASN A 430 10.68 12.05 -0.11
N LYS A 431 11.98 11.78 0.04
CA LYS A 431 12.93 11.87 -1.07
C LYS A 431 12.60 10.89 -2.20
N VAL A 432 12.30 9.64 -1.86
CA VAL A 432 11.94 8.60 -2.85
C VAL A 432 10.67 9.00 -3.61
N LEU A 433 9.66 9.52 -2.93
CA LEU A 433 8.42 9.99 -3.56
C LEU A 433 8.66 11.19 -4.48
N LEU A 434 9.50 12.15 -4.05
CA LEU A 434 9.91 13.29 -4.88
C LEU A 434 10.60 12.84 -6.17
N LEU A 435 11.41 11.79 -6.08
CA LEU A 435 12.10 11.14 -7.21
C LEU A 435 11.20 10.17 -8.00
N LYS A 436 9.88 10.17 -7.76
CA LYS A 436 8.89 9.29 -8.40
C LYS A 436 9.21 7.79 -8.25
N GLY A 437 9.79 7.41 -7.11
CA GLY A 437 10.14 6.05 -6.76
C GLY A 437 9.02 5.27 -6.08
N THR A 438 9.39 4.14 -5.47
CA THR A 438 8.51 3.25 -4.70
C THR A 438 9.02 3.06 -3.28
N ILE A 439 8.09 3.00 -2.31
CA ILE A 439 8.39 2.70 -0.90
C ILE A 439 8.63 1.18 -0.66
N SER A 440 8.27 0.36 -1.65
CA SER A 440 8.38 -1.09 -1.59
C SER A 440 8.78 -1.66 -2.94
N ALA A 441 10.02 -2.10 -3.03
CA ALA A 441 10.58 -2.76 -4.19
C ALA A 441 10.28 -4.27 -4.16
N GLU A 442 10.30 -4.92 -2.99
CA GLU A 442 10.15 -6.38 -2.89
C GLU A 442 9.24 -6.92 -1.78
N HIS A 443 9.04 -6.20 -0.67
CA HIS A 443 8.39 -6.78 0.51
C HIS A 443 6.86 -6.58 0.58
N GLY A 444 6.30 -5.74 -0.29
CA GLY A 444 4.88 -5.34 -0.24
C GLY A 444 4.62 -4.17 0.72
N VAL A 445 3.35 -3.85 0.94
CA VAL A 445 2.89 -2.81 1.86
C VAL A 445 2.62 -3.37 3.25
N GLY A 446 1.92 -4.51 3.29
CA GLY A 446 1.40 -5.14 4.50
C GLY A 446 0.66 -4.16 5.40
N ARG A 447 0.87 -4.28 6.70
CA ARG A 447 0.34 -3.35 7.70
C ARG A 447 1.31 -2.22 8.01
N ILE A 448 2.61 -2.50 7.96
CA ILE A 448 3.66 -1.58 8.38
C ILE A 448 3.75 -0.35 7.46
N LYS A 449 3.60 -0.53 6.15
CA LYS A 449 3.82 0.56 5.19
C LYS A 449 2.53 1.28 4.74
N ILE A 450 1.36 0.94 5.29
CA ILE A 450 0.07 1.58 4.94
C ILE A 450 0.14 3.12 5.02
N PRO A 451 0.71 3.73 6.09
CA PRO A 451 0.78 5.18 6.18
C PRO A 451 1.53 5.83 5.01
N TYR A 452 2.63 5.20 4.57
CA TYR A 452 3.45 5.70 3.46
C TYR A 452 2.87 5.36 2.09
N PHE A 453 2.15 4.24 1.97
CA PHE A 453 1.54 3.81 0.71
C PHE A 453 0.54 4.84 0.18
N ASN A 454 -0.24 5.46 1.07
CA ASN A 454 -1.16 6.51 0.69
C ASN A 454 -0.45 7.74 0.08
N LEU A 455 0.79 8.00 0.49
CA LEU A 455 1.59 9.12 -0.03
C LEU A 455 2.11 8.88 -1.46
N MET A 456 2.10 7.62 -1.95
CA MET A 456 2.54 7.28 -3.30
C MET A 456 1.57 7.71 -4.39
N PHE A 457 0.28 7.86 -4.05
CA PHE A 457 -0.75 8.18 -5.03
C PHE A 457 -0.97 9.68 -5.12
N SER A 458 -1.30 10.14 -6.33
CA SER A 458 -1.61 11.55 -6.54
C SER A 458 -2.87 11.93 -5.75
N ARG A 459 -3.01 13.23 -5.44
CA ARG A 459 -4.18 13.75 -4.74
C ARG A 459 -5.46 13.47 -5.52
N GLU A 460 -5.40 13.46 -6.85
CA GLU A 460 -6.50 13.13 -7.75
C GLU A 460 -6.94 11.67 -7.58
N THR A 461 -6.00 10.73 -7.57
CA THR A 461 -6.30 9.30 -7.36
C THR A 461 -6.94 9.06 -5.99
N LEU A 462 -6.41 9.68 -4.94
CA LEU A 462 -6.96 9.56 -3.59
C LEU A 462 -8.38 10.15 -3.50
N ALA A 463 -8.62 11.30 -4.14
CA ALA A 463 -9.94 11.90 -4.21
C ALA A 463 -10.93 11.01 -4.98
N GLU A 464 -10.53 10.45 -6.12
CA GLU A 464 -11.35 9.51 -6.89
C GLU A 464 -11.72 8.27 -6.04
N MET A 465 -10.74 7.67 -5.37
CA MET A 465 -10.96 6.53 -4.47
C MET A 465 -11.90 6.88 -3.31
N ALA A 466 -11.74 8.06 -2.70
CA ALA A 466 -12.61 8.54 -1.64
C ALA A 466 -14.05 8.73 -2.14
N LEU A 467 -14.23 9.34 -3.31
CA LEU A 467 -15.54 9.56 -3.92
C LEU A 467 -16.22 8.25 -4.33
N HIS A 468 -15.47 7.22 -4.75
CA HIS A 468 -16.00 5.88 -4.99
C HIS A 468 -16.37 5.15 -3.70
N TRP A 469 -15.55 5.24 -2.66
CA TRP A 469 -15.78 4.63 -1.34
C TRP A 469 -17.03 5.16 -0.64
N ARG A 470 -17.27 6.48 -0.73
CA ARG A 470 -18.39 7.11 -0.02
C ARG A 470 -19.73 6.60 -0.53
N ALA A 471 -20.60 6.13 0.36
CA ALA A 471 -21.95 5.72 0.05
C ALA A 471 -22.97 6.58 0.81
N SER A 472 -24.25 6.54 0.40
CA SER A 472 -25.32 7.14 1.19
C SER A 472 -25.62 6.22 2.38
N VAL A 473 -25.34 6.70 3.60
CA VAL A 473 -25.54 5.92 4.82
C VAL A 473 -26.96 6.08 5.34
N LYS A 474 -27.63 4.96 5.60
CA LYS A 474 -28.98 4.92 6.18
C LYS A 474 -28.96 4.58 7.66
N LYS A 475 -27.95 3.84 8.11
CA LYS A 475 -27.81 3.44 9.51
C LYS A 475 -26.38 3.67 10.00
N PHE A 476 -26.22 4.52 11.01
CA PHE A 476 -24.94 4.72 11.69
C PHE A 476 -24.79 3.76 12.88
N ASP A 477 -23.55 3.44 13.21
CA ASP A 477 -23.17 2.67 14.40
C ASP A 477 -23.05 3.62 15.60
N ALA A 478 -24.07 3.65 16.45
CA ALA A 478 -24.13 4.52 17.62
C ALA A 478 -23.02 4.24 18.64
N THR A 479 -22.40 3.06 18.60
CA THR A 479 -21.29 2.67 19.50
C THR A 479 -19.95 3.25 19.08
N LYS A 480 -19.83 3.73 17.84
CA LYS A 480 -18.59 4.29 17.29
C LYS A 480 -18.67 5.82 17.22
N LYS A 481 -17.58 6.47 17.64
CA LYS A 481 -17.45 7.92 17.65
C LYS A 481 -16.25 8.36 16.83
N ILE A 482 -16.42 9.46 16.10
CA ILE A 482 -15.32 10.16 15.43
C ILE A 482 -14.36 10.65 16.52
N THR A 483 -13.06 10.46 16.32
CA THR A 483 -12.04 10.92 17.26
C THR A 483 -11.90 12.44 17.21
N ASP A 484 -11.45 13.06 18.29
CA ASP A 484 -11.25 14.52 18.36
C ASP A 484 -10.35 15.03 17.23
N GLU A 485 -9.25 14.33 16.95
CA GLU A 485 -8.34 14.64 15.84
C GLU A 485 -9.07 14.71 14.49
N LYS A 486 -9.88 13.69 14.18
CA LYS A 486 -10.67 13.65 12.95
C LYS A 486 -11.77 14.70 12.92
N MET A 487 -12.38 14.98 14.07
CA MET A 487 -13.38 16.05 14.18
C MET A 487 -12.75 17.42 13.91
N GLN A 488 -11.53 17.68 14.40
CA GLN A 488 -10.80 18.91 14.09
C GLN A 488 -10.52 19.06 12.60
N ILE A 489 -10.11 17.99 11.92
CA ILE A 489 -9.93 17.99 10.45
C ILE A 489 -11.25 18.35 9.74
N VAL A 490 -12.37 17.76 10.17
CA VAL A 490 -13.70 18.06 9.63
C VAL A 490 -14.08 19.53 9.83
N MET A 491 -13.90 20.07 11.05
CA MET A 491 -14.22 21.46 11.36
C MET A 491 -13.34 22.45 10.58
N GLU A 492 -12.05 22.14 10.45
CA GLU A 492 -11.12 22.97 9.69
C GLU A 492 -11.48 22.98 8.19
N SER A 493 -11.95 21.86 7.64
CA SER A 493 -12.42 21.80 6.24
C SER A 493 -13.60 22.75 5.95
N LEU A 494 -14.52 22.88 6.91
CA LEU A 494 -15.64 23.81 6.83
C LEU A 494 -15.15 25.27 6.88
N ARG A 495 -14.20 25.57 7.76
CA ARG A 495 -13.60 26.92 7.86
C ARG A 495 -12.86 27.33 6.58
N LEU A 496 -12.20 26.38 5.93
CA LEU A 496 -11.45 26.56 4.68
C LEU A 496 -12.32 26.50 3.42
N SER A 497 -13.63 26.27 3.55
CA SER A 497 -14.54 26.17 2.41
C SER A 497 -14.55 27.48 1.59
N PRO A 498 -14.49 27.41 0.25
CA PRO A 498 -14.53 28.60 -0.58
C PRO A 498 -15.94 29.19 -0.63
N SER A 499 -16.01 30.51 -0.84
CA SER A 499 -17.26 31.25 -1.05
C SER A 499 -17.10 32.21 -2.22
N SER A 500 -18.23 32.58 -2.82
CA SER A 500 -18.30 33.68 -3.78
C SER A 500 -17.78 34.97 -3.14
N PHE A 501 -16.93 35.69 -3.87
CA PHE A 501 -16.13 36.83 -3.39
C PHE A 501 -15.16 36.51 -2.23
N GLY A 502 -15.15 35.31 -1.65
CA GLY A 502 -14.49 35.02 -0.39
C GLY A 502 -15.28 35.44 0.85
N LEU A 503 -16.49 36.00 0.66
CA LEU A 503 -17.32 36.53 1.73
C LEU A 503 -18.05 35.41 2.49
N GLN A 504 -17.66 35.21 3.74
CA GLN A 504 -18.17 34.12 4.59
C GLN A 504 -19.41 34.55 5.38
N GLY A 505 -20.59 34.35 4.80
CA GLY A 505 -21.90 34.64 5.42
C GLY A 505 -22.52 33.44 6.15
N TRP A 506 -21.71 32.59 6.79
CA TRP A 506 -22.13 31.31 7.35
C TRP A 506 -21.69 31.10 8.80
N SER A 507 -22.28 30.09 9.44
CA SER A 507 -21.82 29.50 10.69
C SER A 507 -22.18 28.02 10.70
N PHE A 508 -21.38 27.20 11.37
CA PHE A 508 -21.54 25.76 11.44
C PHE A 508 -21.69 25.34 12.89
N LEU A 509 -22.77 24.64 13.23
CA LEU A 509 -22.94 24.08 14.56
C LEU A 509 -22.66 22.58 14.51
N ILE A 510 -21.79 22.10 15.38
CA ILE A 510 -21.49 20.67 15.54
C ILE A 510 -22.23 20.18 16.79
N ILE A 511 -23.25 19.34 16.60
CA ILE A 511 -24.09 18.85 17.67
C ILE A 511 -23.71 17.39 17.96
N GLU A 512 -22.96 17.16 19.03
CA GLU A 512 -22.61 15.81 19.50
C GLU A 512 -23.56 15.31 20.59
N ASN A 513 -24.10 16.25 21.38
CA ASN A 513 -24.98 15.99 22.52
C ASN A 513 -26.22 15.17 22.10
N LEU A 514 -26.31 13.94 22.61
CA LEU A 514 -27.38 13.01 22.24
C LEU A 514 -28.76 13.50 22.68
N ALA A 515 -28.89 14.06 23.88
CA ALA A 515 -30.17 14.54 24.39
C ALA A 515 -30.75 15.68 23.53
N LEU A 516 -29.90 16.58 23.04
CA LEU A 516 -30.30 17.62 22.10
C LEU A 516 -30.69 17.02 20.74
N ARG A 517 -29.97 16.02 20.25
CA ARG A 517 -30.31 15.34 18.99
C ARG A 517 -31.61 14.55 19.06
N GLU A 518 -31.93 13.93 20.19
CA GLU A 518 -33.23 13.30 20.43
C GLU A 518 -34.38 14.33 20.35
N LYS A 519 -34.18 15.53 20.91
CA LYS A 519 -35.17 16.63 20.79
C LYS A 519 -35.35 17.11 19.34
N LEU A 520 -34.29 17.07 18.54
CA LEU A 520 -34.30 17.54 17.15
C LEU A 520 -34.82 16.48 16.15
N LYS A 521 -34.81 15.20 16.53
CA LYS A 521 -35.18 14.08 15.65
C LYS A 521 -36.59 14.18 15.04
N PRO A 522 -37.66 14.54 15.78
CA PRO A 522 -39.00 14.69 15.20
C PRO A 522 -39.03 15.69 14.03
N PHE A 523 -38.16 16.69 14.07
CA PHE A 523 -38.05 17.75 13.07
C PHE A 523 -37.13 17.40 11.90
N THR A 524 -36.72 16.13 11.79
CA THR A 524 -35.95 15.56 10.66
C THR A 524 -36.66 14.40 9.99
N ASN A 525 -38.01 14.38 10.04
CA ASN A 525 -38.83 13.25 9.60
C ASN A 525 -38.46 11.94 10.33
N ASP A 526 -38.17 12.04 11.62
CA ASP A 526 -37.79 10.92 12.49
C ASP A 526 -36.60 10.07 12.00
N GLN A 527 -35.73 10.67 11.19
CA GLN A 527 -34.55 10.01 10.65
C GLN A 527 -33.61 9.57 11.78
N MET A 528 -33.36 8.26 11.86
CA MET A 528 -32.49 7.66 12.89
C MET A 528 -31.05 8.15 12.82
N GLN A 529 -30.60 8.64 11.66
CA GLN A 529 -29.27 9.25 11.49
C GLN A 529 -29.04 10.41 12.44
N THR A 530 -30.10 11.13 12.84
CA THR A 530 -30.01 12.24 13.80
C THR A 530 -29.43 11.79 15.13
N THR A 531 -29.80 10.60 15.63
CA THR A 531 -29.39 10.14 16.96
C THR A 531 -28.34 9.03 16.94
N THR A 532 -28.26 8.26 15.85
CA THR A 532 -27.29 7.16 15.69
C THR A 532 -25.92 7.62 15.19
N SER A 533 -25.82 8.79 14.55
CA SER A 533 -24.54 9.35 14.09
C SER A 533 -23.65 9.81 15.26
N SER A 534 -22.38 10.07 14.98
CA SER A 534 -21.47 10.68 15.96
C SER A 534 -21.88 12.12 16.24
N ALA A 535 -22.16 12.90 15.19
CA ALA A 535 -22.59 14.29 15.29
C ALA A 535 -23.54 14.71 14.14
N ILE A 536 -24.28 15.80 14.36
CA ILE A 536 -25.02 16.53 13.32
C ILE A 536 -24.35 17.88 13.09
N VAL A 537 -23.93 18.12 11.85
CA VAL A 537 -23.43 19.42 11.39
C VAL A 537 -24.61 20.22 10.84
N VAL A 538 -24.95 21.34 11.49
CA VAL A 538 -25.98 22.28 11.03
C VAL A 538 -25.30 23.42 10.28
N LEU A 539 -25.55 23.53 8.98
CA LEU A 539 -25.01 24.58 8.13
C LEU A 539 -26.00 25.75 8.15
N CYS A 540 -25.57 26.87 8.73
CA CYS A 540 -26.39 28.06 8.93
C CYS A 540 -25.86 29.22 8.11
N ARG A 541 -26.77 29.98 7.50
CA ARG A 541 -26.43 31.29 6.92
C ARG A 541 -26.65 32.37 7.97
N LYS A 542 -26.05 33.54 7.78
CA LYS A 542 -26.50 34.75 8.47
C LYS A 542 -27.93 35.11 8.04
N ALA A 543 -28.71 35.62 8.99
CA ALA A 543 -30.07 36.09 8.76
C ALA A 543 -30.09 37.29 7.80
N SER A 544 -29.09 38.17 7.93
CA SER A 544 -28.79 39.27 7.02
C SER A 544 -27.27 39.42 6.87
N ILE A 545 -26.84 39.94 5.72
CA ILE A 545 -25.46 40.34 5.46
C ILE A 545 -25.43 41.82 5.15
N SER A 546 -24.40 42.52 5.63
CA SER A 546 -24.33 43.98 5.58
C SER A 546 -22.97 44.47 5.10
N ASP A 547 -22.86 45.77 4.83
CA ASP A 547 -21.59 46.43 4.53
C ASP A 547 -20.51 46.15 5.59
N ALA A 548 -20.90 46.04 6.87
CA ALA A 548 -19.98 45.73 7.96
C ALA A 548 -19.36 44.32 7.84
N ASP A 549 -20.09 43.36 7.27
CA ASP A 549 -19.54 42.03 6.98
C ASP A 549 -18.50 42.08 5.87
N VAL A 550 -18.73 42.93 4.85
CA VAL A 550 -17.78 43.18 3.77
C VAL A 550 -16.53 43.87 4.33
N ASP A 551 -16.70 44.89 5.17
CA ASP A 551 -15.58 45.62 5.77
C ASP A 551 -14.73 44.71 6.66
N ARG A 552 -15.37 43.85 7.46
CA ARG A 552 -14.67 42.82 8.24
C ARG A 552 -13.90 41.85 7.33
N HIS A 553 -14.47 41.44 6.21
CA HIS A 553 -13.80 40.57 5.25
C HIS A 553 -12.58 41.26 4.60
N VAL A 554 -12.74 42.52 4.19
CA VAL A 554 -11.67 43.34 3.59
C VAL A 554 -10.54 43.58 4.58
N ALA A 555 -10.86 43.88 5.84
CA ALA A 555 -9.88 43.99 6.92
C ALA A 555 -9.08 42.68 7.10
N ASN A 556 -9.76 41.54 7.07
CA ASN A 556 -9.09 40.23 7.14
C ASN A 556 -8.17 39.99 5.92
N ILE A 557 -8.58 40.38 4.71
CA ILE A 557 -7.72 40.29 3.52
C ILE A 557 -6.47 41.15 3.70
N SER A 558 -6.65 42.42 4.10
CA SER A 558 -5.56 43.37 4.32
C SER A 558 -4.54 42.81 5.31
N GLN A 559 -5.00 42.32 6.47
CA GLN A 559 -4.14 41.74 7.49
C GLN A 559 -3.39 40.48 7.00
N LYS A 560 -4.08 39.56 6.33
CA LYS A 560 -3.48 38.27 5.93
C LYS A 560 -2.56 38.38 4.72
N ARG A 561 -2.85 39.28 3.78
CA ARG A 561 -2.06 39.48 2.56
C ARG A 561 -1.05 40.62 2.70
N GLN A 562 -1.05 41.34 3.82
CA GLN A 562 -0.20 42.50 4.09
C GLN A 562 -0.34 43.59 3.02
N VAL A 563 -1.59 43.89 2.63
CA VAL A 563 -1.92 44.94 1.65
C VAL A 563 -2.73 46.06 2.31
N THR A 564 -2.69 47.28 1.76
CA THR A 564 -3.43 48.42 2.33
C THR A 564 -4.94 48.31 2.06
N LEU A 565 -5.77 48.86 2.94
CA LEU A 565 -7.24 48.90 2.74
C LEU A 565 -7.62 49.67 1.47
N ASP A 566 -6.89 50.75 1.15
CA ASP A 566 -7.12 51.55 -0.06
C ASP A 566 -6.98 50.72 -1.34
N SER A 567 -6.03 49.78 -1.36
CA SER A 567 -5.84 48.87 -2.50
C SER A 567 -7.02 47.92 -2.72
N LEU A 568 -7.90 47.76 -1.72
CA LEU A 568 -9.09 46.91 -1.75
C LEU A 568 -10.40 47.70 -1.92
N SER A 569 -10.33 49.03 -2.04
CA SER A 569 -11.50 49.92 -2.10
C SER A 569 -12.47 49.59 -3.24
N GLU A 570 -11.97 49.41 -4.46
CA GLU A 570 -12.77 49.02 -5.64
C GLU A 570 -13.42 47.65 -5.47
N TYR A 571 -12.69 46.68 -4.91
CA TYR A 571 -13.24 45.36 -4.58
C TYR A 571 -14.36 45.47 -3.54
N SER A 572 -14.13 46.20 -2.44
CA SER A 572 -15.11 46.41 -1.36
C SER A 572 -16.38 47.06 -1.90
N LYS A 573 -16.23 48.14 -2.69
CA LYS A 573 -17.33 48.84 -3.33
C LYS A 573 -18.16 47.91 -4.22
N ARG A 574 -17.50 47.10 -5.05
CA ARG A 574 -18.19 46.13 -5.92
C ARG A 574 -18.99 45.09 -5.13
N VAL A 575 -18.43 44.54 -4.05
CA VAL A 575 -19.13 43.56 -3.21
C VAL A 575 -20.31 44.21 -2.48
N LYS A 576 -20.13 45.41 -1.91
CA LYS A 576 -21.21 46.20 -1.28
C LYS A 576 -22.33 46.51 -2.25
N GLN A 577 -22.01 46.95 -3.46
CA GLN A 577 -23.00 47.18 -4.52
C GLN A 577 -23.79 45.90 -4.86
N TYR A 578 -23.11 44.75 -4.96
CA TYR A 578 -23.77 43.48 -5.22
C TYR A 578 -24.76 43.09 -4.11
N ILE A 579 -24.37 43.18 -2.83
CA ILE A 579 -25.25 42.81 -1.71
C ILE A 579 -26.44 43.78 -1.58
N ASN A 580 -26.22 45.08 -1.79
CA ASN A 580 -27.23 46.11 -1.61
C ASN A 580 -28.21 46.20 -2.80
N ALA A 581 -27.83 45.71 -3.98
CA ALA A 581 -28.70 45.63 -5.15
C ALA A 581 -29.66 44.42 -5.13
N ALA A 582 -29.41 43.42 -4.28
CA ALA A 582 -30.21 42.22 -4.19
C ALA A 582 -31.38 42.36 -3.21
N THR A 583 -32.55 41.76 -3.54
CA THR A 583 -33.63 41.64 -2.55
C THR A 583 -33.23 40.65 -1.44
N PRO A 584 -33.82 40.73 -0.24
CA PRO A 584 -33.53 39.79 0.85
C PRO A 584 -33.67 38.32 0.45
N GLU A 585 -34.67 37.98 -0.37
CA GLU A 585 -34.89 36.62 -0.86
C GLU A 585 -33.75 36.15 -1.76
N LYS A 586 -33.32 37.00 -2.71
CA LYS A 586 -32.18 36.71 -3.60
C LYS A 586 -30.88 36.54 -2.81
N LEU A 587 -30.68 37.37 -1.80
CA LEU A 587 -29.48 37.34 -0.96
C LEU A 587 -29.45 36.10 -0.07
N ASN A 588 -30.59 35.74 0.54
CA ASN A 588 -30.74 34.51 1.30
C ASN A 588 -30.49 33.27 0.43
N PHE A 589 -31.02 33.27 -0.79
CA PHE A 589 -30.77 32.21 -1.77
C PHE A 589 -29.29 32.12 -2.15
N TRP A 590 -28.63 33.26 -2.39
CA TRP A 590 -27.19 33.30 -2.65
C TRP A 590 -26.37 32.78 -1.47
N LEU A 591 -26.70 33.16 -0.23
CA LEU A 591 -26.04 32.67 0.98
C LEU A 591 -26.22 31.15 1.15
N SER A 592 -27.42 30.64 0.90
CA SER A 592 -27.69 29.20 0.94
C SER A 592 -26.82 28.44 -0.06
N LYS A 593 -26.63 28.95 -1.29
CA LYS A 593 -25.71 28.32 -2.25
C LYS A 593 -24.27 28.22 -1.74
N GLN A 594 -23.80 29.22 -0.97
CA GLN A 594 -22.46 29.16 -0.38
C GLN A 594 -22.34 28.02 0.64
N LEU A 595 -23.42 27.70 1.37
CA LEU A 595 -23.45 26.54 2.28
C LEU A 595 -23.43 25.21 1.54
N TYR A 596 -24.02 25.10 0.35
CA TYR A 596 -23.91 23.88 -0.46
C TYR A 596 -22.49 23.64 -1.00
N ILE A 597 -21.72 24.70 -1.22
CA ILE A 597 -20.27 24.59 -1.50
C ILE A 597 -19.56 24.00 -0.27
N ALA A 598 -19.79 24.57 0.92
CA ALA A 598 -19.22 24.07 2.17
C ALA A 598 -19.67 22.63 2.49
N LEU A 599 -20.92 22.28 2.19
CA LEU A 599 -21.43 20.92 2.32
C LEU A 599 -20.66 19.94 1.42
N GLY A 600 -20.40 20.32 0.16
CA GLY A 600 -19.57 19.54 -0.76
C GLY A 600 -18.14 19.32 -0.24
N VAL A 601 -17.51 20.35 0.33
CA VAL A 601 -16.18 20.26 0.97
C VAL A 601 -16.21 19.32 2.17
N LEU A 602 -17.16 19.50 3.10
CA LEU A 602 -17.36 18.64 4.26
C LEU A 602 -17.48 17.17 3.85
N MET A 603 -18.35 16.91 2.88
CA MET A 603 -18.65 15.61 2.32
C MET A 603 -17.43 14.93 1.67
N THR A 604 -16.55 15.73 1.07
CA THR A 604 -15.30 15.26 0.44
C THR A 604 -14.24 14.98 1.51
N CYS A 605 -14.11 15.86 2.50
CA CYS A 605 -13.23 15.68 3.65
C CYS A 605 -13.59 14.42 4.44
N CYS A 606 -14.88 14.20 4.72
CA CYS A 606 -15.35 12.98 5.37
C CYS A 606 -14.94 11.73 4.57
N ALA A 607 -15.06 11.77 3.24
CA ALA A 607 -14.69 10.64 2.39
C ALA A 607 -13.17 10.32 2.43
N LEU A 608 -12.33 11.36 2.45
CA LEU A 608 -10.88 11.23 2.59
C LEU A 608 -10.50 10.65 3.96
N GLU A 609 -11.18 11.08 5.02
CA GLU A 609 -10.94 10.64 6.40
C GLU A 609 -11.62 9.31 6.77
N LYS A 610 -12.27 8.66 5.80
CA LYS A 610 -13.08 7.43 6.01
C LYS A 610 -14.16 7.62 7.07
N ILE A 611 -14.79 8.79 7.08
CA ILE A 611 -15.97 9.15 7.87
C ILE A 611 -17.19 9.08 6.95
N ASP A 612 -18.22 8.39 7.39
CA ASP A 612 -19.50 8.35 6.69
C ASP A 612 -20.28 9.64 6.94
N CYS A 613 -20.98 10.12 5.90
CA CYS A 613 -21.82 11.30 6.00
C CYS A 613 -23.17 11.13 5.28
N CYS A 614 -24.19 11.80 5.79
CA CYS A 614 -25.54 11.83 5.22
C CYS A 614 -26.03 13.28 5.21
N PRO A 615 -26.04 13.97 4.04
CA PRO A 615 -26.68 15.27 3.91
C PRO A 615 -28.21 15.12 4.05
N MET A 616 -28.86 16.05 4.75
CA MET A 616 -30.27 16.01 5.05
C MET A 616 -30.91 17.38 4.82
N GLU A 617 -31.74 17.48 3.77
CA GLU A 617 -32.59 18.65 3.51
C GLU A 617 -34.02 18.48 4.07
N GLY A 618 -34.47 17.24 4.28
CA GLY A 618 -35.78 16.94 4.86
C GLY A 618 -35.82 17.18 6.37
N PHE A 619 -35.77 18.45 6.79
CA PHE A 619 -35.94 18.89 8.17
C PHE A 619 -36.78 20.16 8.24
N SER A 620 -37.24 20.55 9.44
CA SER A 620 -37.93 21.83 9.66
C SER A 620 -36.94 22.90 10.11
N PRO A 621 -36.59 23.90 9.27
CA PRO A 621 -35.69 24.98 9.66
C PRO A 621 -36.24 25.82 10.79
N LYS A 622 -37.56 26.07 10.79
CA LYS A 622 -38.22 26.88 11.82
C LYS A 622 -38.00 26.28 13.22
N ASP A 623 -38.26 24.97 13.37
CA ASP A 623 -38.18 24.30 14.67
C ASP A 623 -36.71 24.10 15.09
N TYR A 624 -35.81 23.84 14.14
CA TYR A 624 -34.37 23.82 14.41
C TYR A 624 -33.86 25.18 14.89
N ASP A 625 -34.25 26.26 14.21
CA ASP A 625 -33.84 27.62 14.56
C ASP A 625 -34.33 28.02 15.96
N GLU A 626 -35.53 27.59 16.35
CA GLU A 626 -36.10 27.84 17.67
C GLU A 626 -35.39 27.03 18.76
N ILE A 627 -35.24 25.71 18.58
CA ILE A 627 -34.61 24.82 19.56
C ILE A 627 -33.13 25.18 19.80
N LEU A 628 -32.44 25.61 18.74
CA LEU A 628 -31.01 25.96 18.79
C LEU A 628 -30.76 27.43 19.10
N GLY A 629 -31.80 28.27 19.22
CA GLY A 629 -31.68 29.70 19.45
C GLY A 629 -30.85 30.40 18.35
N LEU A 630 -31.14 30.09 17.08
CA LEU A 630 -30.39 30.62 15.94
C LEU A 630 -30.79 32.05 15.61
N LYS A 631 -32.05 32.42 15.84
CA LYS A 631 -32.55 33.79 15.57
C LYS A 631 -31.84 34.82 16.44
N GLU A 632 -31.63 34.53 17.71
CA GLU A 632 -30.91 35.37 18.67
C GLU A 632 -29.43 35.55 18.27
N ARG A 633 -28.89 34.58 17.52
CA ARG A 633 -27.53 34.61 16.96
C ARG A 633 -27.46 35.26 15.59
N GLY A 634 -28.58 35.72 15.03
CA GLY A 634 -28.65 36.24 13.67
C GLY A 634 -28.34 35.19 12.60
N LEU A 635 -28.75 33.94 12.84
CA LEU A 635 -28.51 32.80 11.97
C LEU A 635 -29.84 32.15 11.55
N ALA A 636 -29.81 31.42 10.43
CA ALA A 636 -30.89 30.55 9.98
C ALA A 636 -30.30 29.25 9.44
N SER A 637 -30.84 28.11 9.85
CA SER A 637 -30.44 26.79 9.35
C SER A 637 -30.87 26.59 7.90
N VAL A 638 -30.03 25.91 7.11
CA VAL A 638 -30.27 25.69 5.68
C VAL A 638 -30.19 24.23 5.29
N VAL A 639 -29.18 23.51 5.78
CA VAL A 639 -28.99 22.09 5.47
C VAL A 639 -28.24 21.42 6.61
N LEU A 640 -28.52 20.14 6.84
CA LEU A 640 -27.85 19.34 7.87
C LEU A 640 -26.94 18.30 7.23
N CYS A 641 -25.94 17.83 7.96
CA CYS A 641 -25.15 16.67 7.59
C CYS A 641 -24.86 15.81 8.84
N ALA A 642 -25.41 14.60 8.88
CA ALA A 642 -25.04 13.61 9.90
C ALA A 642 -23.69 13.00 9.55
N ILE A 643 -22.78 12.88 10.52
CA ILE A 643 -21.44 12.31 10.33
C ILE A 643 -21.15 11.24 11.38
N GLY A 644 -20.48 10.15 10.98
CA GLY A 644 -20.15 9.04 11.87
C GLY A 644 -19.57 7.84 11.13
N TYR A 645 -19.83 6.63 11.64
CA TYR A 645 -19.46 5.38 10.98
C TYR A 645 -20.70 4.56 10.66
N ARG A 646 -20.78 4.02 9.44
CA ARG A 646 -21.89 3.14 9.03
C ARG A 646 -21.95 1.89 9.91
N ASN A 647 -23.17 1.45 10.19
CA ASN A 647 -23.43 0.17 10.85
C ASN A 647 -23.18 -0.99 9.87
N THR A 648 -22.70 -2.14 10.36
CA THR A 648 -22.44 -3.33 9.53
C THR A 648 -23.69 -3.91 8.88
N GLU A 649 -24.87 -3.64 9.45
CA GLU A 649 -26.18 -4.01 8.92
C GLU A 649 -26.70 -3.02 7.85
N ASP A 650 -26.00 -1.91 7.58
CA ASP A 650 -26.42 -0.98 6.52
C ASP A 650 -26.18 -1.59 5.13
N THR A 651 -27.24 -2.16 4.56
CA THR A 651 -27.22 -2.82 3.25
C THR A 651 -27.04 -1.85 2.09
N TYR A 652 -27.40 -0.58 2.24
CA TYR A 652 -27.28 0.43 1.17
C TYR A 652 -25.84 0.68 0.78
N SER A 653 -24.93 0.56 1.74
CA SER A 653 -23.50 0.73 1.52
C SER A 653 -22.87 -0.39 0.68
N LYS A 654 -23.55 -1.53 0.56
CA LYS A 654 -23.15 -2.70 -0.25
C LYS A 654 -23.74 -2.67 -1.66
N LEU A 655 -24.71 -1.79 -1.92
CA LEU A 655 -25.32 -1.64 -3.24
C LEU A 655 -24.37 -0.90 -4.19
N SER A 656 -24.42 -1.27 -5.46
CA SER A 656 -23.70 -0.56 -6.51
C SER A 656 -24.11 0.91 -6.55
N LYS A 657 -23.13 1.80 -6.67
CA LYS A 657 -23.38 3.23 -6.82
C LYS A 657 -24.03 3.48 -8.19
N VAL A 658 -25.25 4.00 -8.18
CA VAL A 658 -26.01 4.32 -9.39
C VAL A 658 -25.74 5.77 -9.80
N ARG A 659 -25.15 5.99 -10.98
CA ARG A 659 -24.90 7.30 -11.60
C ARG A 659 -25.18 7.21 -13.10
N PHE A 660 -25.57 8.32 -13.71
CA PHE A 660 -25.61 8.42 -15.17
C PHE A 660 -24.21 8.21 -15.76
N ASP A 661 -24.16 7.77 -17.03
CA ASP A 661 -22.89 7.66 -17.73
C ASP A 661 -22.27 9.05 -17.94
N SER A 662 -20.94 9.11 -17.98
CA SER A 662 -20.22 10.38 -18.06
C SER A 662 -20.62 11.23 -19.28
N ASN A 663 -20.92 10.60 -20.41
CA ASN A 663 -21.32 11.28 -21.64
C ASN A 663 -22.73 11.90 -21.56
N ASP A 664 -23.57 11.44 -20.63
CA ASP A 664 -24.93 11.97 -20.46
C ASP A 664 -24.95 13.28 -19.65
N VAL A 665 -23.93 13.49 -18.80
CA VAL A 665 -23.90 14.59 -17.82
C VAL A 665 -22.70 15.53 -17.98
N ILE A 666 -21.69 15.17 -18.78
CA ILE A 666 -20.50 15.99 -19.05
C ILE A 666 -20.45 16.36 -20.52
N ILE A 667 -20.74 17.64 -20.83
CA ILE A 667 -20.56 18.22 -22.16
C ILE A 667 -19.23 18.98 -22.18
N ARG A 668 -18.32 18.58 -23.06
CA ARG A 668 -17.09 19.34 -23.34
C ARG A 668 -17.34 20.23 -24.55
N LEU A 669 -17.29 21.54 -24.35
CA LEU A 669 -17.45 22.56 -25.38
C LEU A 669 -16.11 23.18 -25.74
#